data_AF-A0A3B9JG87-F1
#
_entry.id   AF-A0A3B9JG87-F1
#
_cell.length_a   1.000
_cell.length_b   1.000
_cell.length_c   1.000
_cell.angle_alpha   90.00
_cell.angle_beta   90.00
_cell.angle_gamma   90.00
#
_symmetry.space_group_name_H-M   'P 1'
#
loop_
_entity.id
_entity.type
_entity.pdbx_description
1 polymer ?
#
loop_
_entity_poly.entity_id
_entity_poly.type
_entity_poly.pdbx_seq_one_letter_code
_entity_poly.pdbx_strand_id
1 'polypeptide(L)'
;MSEKNYNFQKLTPINNAELKIYDDALNFVFDNDDIKNVALSGPYSAGKSSVLETYKSKHPDIRCLHISLAHFESTKSDSGNPTEYSEAVLEGKILNQLIHQIDPDKIPQTNFKVKQKVSVRKIIISTAIITSFLILVAYIGFFYDWCNFVSALTLEWLKNMLMWTTNSAMLLLSGLLCAGIFGIVTYSIITTQKNKNIFKKLNIQGNEIEIFEENDDSYFDKYLNEVLYLFENSDADVIIFEDMDRYNVNQIFEKLREINTLINNKKTKEKKTPIRFFYLLRDDIFVSKDRTKFFDFIIPIVPVIDGSNSYDQFIEHFKQGGFFELFDEVFLQGLSLYIDDMRILKNIYNEFVIYHNRIQSIELNNNRLLAIIAYKNIFPRDFSDLQLGMGFIHTLFENKTEFIKQELKNIDIQIKEIEEKIRLTNDEILDSIDELDAVYLLSNYQITYVAGKNISAYKTRVQLVKAMKDNPNDVQYYVPNHGNRQLNLTSELEKLLQNPEYIKRKEAIERKIDNQIENLKAEIQTLKKQKSIIQNSRLREIITKENIDNIFSVTYINEIGEENKYEEIKASPYFPLIKYLVRNGFIDETYSDYMTYFYENSLSRIDKNFLLSVTDQIPKDYSYSLKNPQLVLSRLRVVDFDHVEILNFDLLCYLLKTKPNNDKYLTSLLQQLMRTKNYKFIGEFLEAQTETSLFVESINNIWPSIFHCILVESGFSDAQKKQYAIYTLYYSSDADIEALNENSCLSAFISSSPDFLDINKPKINKLIAGFSLIGVRFAWINHDVSNKDLFAAVYKNNLYQLTFDLICLILEVVYGLKKSSDFNNKNYTLIISKQDEPLAQYVNKNIDQYINIMLDNCGECITDEEPTALAILNNSET
;
A
#
# COMPACT_ATOMS: atom_id res chain seq x y z
N MET A 1 -31.25 -2.41 25.03
CA MET A 1 -30.32 -1.65 24.19
C MET A 1 -29.57 -2.68 23.36
N SER A 2 -29.70 -2.65 22.04
CA SER A 2 -28.97 -3.53 21.13
C SER A 2 -27.46 -3.28 21.29
N GLU A 3 -26.66 -4.32 21.54
CA GLU A 3 -25.21 -4.24 21.43
C GLU A 3 -24.86 -3.63 20.07
N LYS A 4 -24.26 -2.44 20.08
CA LYS A 4 -23.75 -1.84 18.85
C LYS A 4 -22.43 -2.54 18.53
N ASN A 5 -22.41 -3.36 17.49
CA ASN A 5 -21.22 -4.10 17.04
C ASN A 5 -20.04 -3.21 16.61
N TYR A 6 -20.23 -1.90 16.40
CA TYR A 6 -19.20 -0.99 15.91
C TYR A 6 -19.18 0.34 16.67
N ASN A 7 -17.99 0.81 17.04
CA ASN A 7 -17.77 2.02 17.82
C ASN A 7 -17.37 3.21 16.93
N PHE A 8 -18.34 3.85 16.25
CA PHE A 8 -18.10 5.02 15.40
C PHE A 8 -17.87 6.32 16.18
N GLN A 9 -16.99 7.17 15.66
CA GLN A 9 -16.62 8.46 16.24
C GLN A 9 -17.42 9.61 15.60
N LYS A 10 -17.96 10.52 16.42
CA LYS A 10 -18.62 11.74 15.92
C LYS A 10 -17.57 12.78 15.52
N LEU A 11 -17.83 13.48 14.42
CA LEU A 11 -17.03 14.64 13.97
C LEU A 11 -17.56 15.98 14.53
N THR A 12 -18.75 15.97 15.14
CA THR A 12 -19.33 17.13 15.83
C THR A 12 -18.56 17.42 17.13
N PRO A 13 -18.59 18.68 17.62
CA PRO A 13 -18.03 19.03 18.92
C PRO A 13 -18.55 18.12 20.03
N ILE A 14 -17.69 17.83 21.00
CA ILE A 14 -18.07 17.09 22.21
C ILE A 14 -18.46 18.08 23.32
N ASN A 15 -19.41 17.69 24.16
CA ASN A 15 -19.93 18.51 25.26
C ASN A 15 -19.47 18.03 26.64
N ASN A 16 -18.48 17.13 26.69
CA ASN A 16 -17.97 16.53 27.91
C ASN A 16 -16.42 16.54 27.96
N ALA A 17 -15.80 17.56 27.37
CA ALA A 17 -14.36 17.73 27.40
C ALA A 17 -13.84 18.10 28.81
N GLU A 18 -12.59 17.77 29.12
CA GLU A 18 -11.95 18.27 30.34
C GLU A 18 -11.59 19.75 30.18
N LEU A 19 -12.36 20.64 30.84
CA LEU A 19 -12.15 22.08 30.71
C LEU A 19 -10.89 22.59 31.45
N LYS A 20 -10.51 22.01 32.59
CA LYS A 20 -9.34 22.45 33.39
C LYS A 20 -9.32 23.98 33.54
N ILE A 21 -8.23 24.65 33.16
CA ILE A 21 -8.06 26.11 33.23
C ILE A 21 -9.03 26.89 32.32
N TYR A 22 -9.63 26.26 31.30
CA TYR A 22 -10.61 26.92 30.43
C TYR A 22 -11.91 27.24 31.17
N ASP A 23 -12.26 26.46 32.20
CA ASP A 23 -13.41 26.71 33.07
C ASP A 23 -13.19 28.05 33.82
N ASP A 24 -12.04 28.20 34.47
CA ASP A 24 -11.65 29.42 35.18
C ASP A 24 -11.53 30.64 34.25
N ALA A 25 -10.99 30.46 33.04
CA ALA A 25 -10.85 31.52 32.05
C ALA A 25 -12.21 32.01 31.54
N LEU A 26 -13.17 31.11 31.34
CA LEU A 26 -14.53 31.47 30.96
C LEU A 26 -15.29 32.10 32.13
N ASN A 27 -15.18 31.57 33.35
CA ASN A 27 -15.75 32.19 34.54
C ASN A 27 -15.25 33.64 34.71
N PHE A 28 -13.94 33.87 34.54
CA PHE A 28 -13.36 35.23 34.57
C PHE A 28 -14.01 36.17 33.52
N VAL A 29 -14.34 35.68 32.32
CA VAL A 29 -15.04 36.47 31.31
C VAL A 29 -16.45 36.86 31.74
N PHE A 30 -17.19 35.94 32.39
CA PHE A 30 -18.56 36.20 32.82
C PHE A 30 -18.66 37.01 34.11
N ASP A 31 -17.66 36.92 34.99
CA ASP A 31 -17.58 37.68 36.25
C ASP A 31 -17.22 39.16 36.04
N ASN A 32 -16.70 39.53 34.86
CA ASN A 32 -16.30 40.90 34.52
C ASN A 32 -17.19 41.49 33.41
N ASP A 33 -17.95 42.54 33.72
CA ASP A 33 -18.92 43.18 32.82
C ASP A 33 -18.29 44.06 31.72
N ASP A 34 -17.02 44.44 31.88
CA ASP A 34 -16.25 45.20 30.89
C ASP A 34 -15.70 44.33 29.75
N ILE A 35 -15.57 43.01 29.96
CA ILE A 35 -15.14 42.05 28.94
C ILE A 35 -16.31 41.72 28.01
N LYS A 36 -16.25 42.19 26.76
CA LYS A 36 -17.37 42.09 25.80
C LYS A 36 -16.99 41.42 24.49
N ASN A 37 -15.73 41.45 24.08
CA ASN A 37 -15.23 40.85 22.84
C ASN A 37 -14.14 39.83 23.20
N VAL A 38 -14.43 38.54 23.03
CA VAL A 38 -13.57 37.44 23.47
C VAL A 38 -13.18 36.56 22.30
N ALA A 39 -11.89 36.27 22.14
CA ALA A 39 -11.43 35.30 21.15
C ALA A 39 -11.15 33.94 21.81
N LEU A 40 -11.63 32.87 21.19
CA LEU A 40 -11.09 31.53 21.37
C LEU A 40 -10.17 31.27 20.18
N SER A 41 -8.86 31.37 20.41
CA SER A 41 -7.83 31.32 19.37
C SER A 41 -7.13 29.97 19.38
N GLY A 42 -6.90 29.38 18.22
CA GLY A 42 -6.14 28.13 18.07
C GLY A 42 -6.19 27.64 16.63
N PRO A 43 -5.40 26.64 16.22
CA PRO A 43 -5.47 26.10 14.86
C PRO A 43 -6.84 25.47 14.56
N TYR A 44 -7.05 25.08 13.30
CA TYR A 44 -8.23 24.27 12.94
C TYR A 44 -8.25 22.99 13.77
N SER A 45 -9.45 22.56 14.15
CA SER A 45 -9.68 21.36 14.97
C SER A 45 -8.98 21.32 16.35
N ALA A 46 -8.48 22.45 16.86
CA ALA A 46 -7.90 22.54 18.20
C ALA A 46 -8.87 22.22 19.35
N GLY A 47 -10.18 22.16 19.08
CA GLY A 47 -11.22 21.88 20.09
C GLY A 47 -11.99 23.12 20.58
N LYS A 48 -11.86 24.26 19.89
CA LYS A 48 -12.53 25.53 20.25
C LYS A 48 -14.04 25.38 20.54
N SER A 49 -14.79 24.80 19.59
CA SER A 49 -16.23 24.56 19.77
C SER A 49 -16.51 23.53 20.87
N SER A 50 -15.65 22.53 21.07
CA SER A 50 -15.84 21.51 22.12
C SER A 50 -15.69 22.10 23.53
N VAL A 51 -14.73 23.01 23.73
CA VAL A 51 -14.57 23.74 24.99
C VAL A 51 -15.83 24.55 25.29
N LEU A 52 -16.35 25.27 24.30
CA LEU A 52 -17.52 26.12 24.48
C LEU A 52 -18.82 25.33 24.69
N GLU A 53 -19.04 24.26 23.91
CA GLU A 53 -20.20 23.37 24.08
C GLU A 53 -20.18 22.66 25.43
N THR A 54 -19.00 22.27 25.91
CA THR A 54 -18.86 21.68 27.24
C THR A 54 -19.19 22.69 28.34
N TYR A 55 -18.69 23.92 28.24
CA TYR A 55 -18.99 24.98 29.21
C TYR A 55 -20.50 25.31 29.22
N LYS A 56 -21.11 25.47 28.05
CA LYS A 56 -22.56 25.66 27.89
C LYS A 56 -23.39 24.54 28.52
N SER A 57 -22.92 23.29 28.42
CA SER A 57 -23.61 22.15 29.03
C SER A 57 -23.58 22.19 30.57
N LYS A 58 -22.53 22.77 31.17
CA LYS A 58 -22.40 22.98 32.62
C LYS A 58 -23.16 24.22 33.12
N HIS A 59 -23.31 25.24 32.27
CA HIS A 59 -23.95 26.52 32.57
C HIS A 59 -25.18 26.77 31.66
N PRO A 60 -26.29 26.02 31.86
CA PRO A 60 -27.48 26.12 31.02
C PRO A 60 -28.24 27.45 31.19
N ASP A 61 -27.90 28.24 32.20
CA ASP A 61 -28.39 29.59 32.45
C ASP A 61 -27.84 30.62 31.44
N ILE A 62 -26.69 30.36 30.83
CA ILE A 62 -26.07 31.23 29.83
C ILE A 62 -26.69 30.93 28.46
N ARG A 63 -27.36 31.92 27.87
CA ARG A 63 -28.02 31.76 26.57
C ARG A 63 -27.08 32.17 25.44
N CYS A 64 -26.66 31.17 24.68
CA CYS A 64 -25.75 31.36 23.54
C CYS A 64 -26.49 31.26 22.21
N LEU A 65 -26.20 32.17 21.28
CA LEU A 65 -26.65 32.15 19.89
C LEU A 65 -25.44 31.96 18.98
N HIS A 66 -25.47 30.94 18.10
CA HIS A 66 -24.34 30.60 17.24
C HIS A 66 -24.57 31.12 15.83
N ILE A 67 -23.62 31.86 15.30
CA ILE A 67 -23.57 32.33 13.92
C ILE A 67 -22.41 31.58 13.25
N SER A 68 -22.73 30.54 12.47
CA SER A 68 -21.76 29.66 11.82
C SER A 68 -21.82 29.86 10.31
N LEU A 69 -20.83 30.54 9.75
CA LEU A 69 -20.86 31.02 8.36
C LEU A 69 -20.27 30.02 7.37
N ALA A 70 -20.70 28.75 7.46
CA ALA A 70 -20.18 27.63 6.67
C ALA A 70 -19.83 28.05 5.24
N HIS A 71 -18.53 28.09 4.95
CA HIS A 71 -18.00 28.40 3.63
C HIS A 71 -17.30 27.18 3.08
N PHE A 72 -17.82 26.69 1.97
CA PHE A 72 -17.09 25.76 1.12
C PHE A 72 -16.46 26.62 0.03
N GLU A 73 -15.13 26.66 -0.04
CA GLU A 73 -14.45 27.24 -1.20
C GLU A 73 -15.04 26.59 -2.46
N SER A 74 -15.77 27.38 -3.25
CA SER A 74 -16.19 26.91 -4.56
C SER A 74 -14.93 26.74 -5.39
N THR A 75 -14.64 25.50 -5.79
CA THR A 75 -13.49 25.11 -6.62
C THR A 75 -13.63 25.64 -8.05
N LYS A 76 -13.67 26.96 -8.20
CA LYS A 76 -13.65 27.68 -9.47
C LYS A 76 -12.74 28.89 -9.34
N SER A 77 -11.45 28.65 -9.48
CA SER A 77 -10.49 29.66 -9.90
C SER A 77 -9.24 28.96 -10.46
N ASP A 78 -9.29 28.59 -11.74
CA ASP A 78 -8.11 28.29 -12.56
C ASP A 78 -7.30 29.57 -12.90
N SER A 79 -7.39 30.59 -12.05
CA SER A 79 -6.62 31.82 -12.14
C SER A 79 -6.25 32.23 -10.73
N GLY A 80 -4.95 32.34 -10.46
CA GLY A 80 -4.36 32.62 -9.15
C GLY A 80 -4.64 34.01 -8.57
N ASN A 81 -5.83 34.56 -8.82
CA ASN A 81 -6.33 35.72 -8.09
C ASN A 81 -7.18 35.22 -6.92
N PRO A 82 -6.86 35.62 -5.67
CA PRO A 82 -7.76 35.34 -4.56
C PRO A 82 -9.12 35.95 -4.90
N THR A 83 -10.18 35.16 -4.77
CA THR A 83 -11.55 35.68 -4.85
C THR A 83 -11.68 36.72 -3.74
N GLU A 84 -11.67 37.99 -4.12
CA GLU A 84 -11.82 39.11 -3.19
C GLU A 84 -13.27 39.07 -2.70
N TYR A 85 -13.47 38.53 -1.48
CA TYR A 85 -14.80 38.41 -0.90
C TYR A 85 -15.30 39.80 -0.47
N SER A 86 -16.48 40.18 -0.97
CA SER A 86 -17.13 41.42 -0.53
C SER A 86 -17.58 41.32 0.92
N GLU A 87 -17.16 42.29 1.75
CA GLU A 87 -17.56 42.46 3.15
C GLU A 87 -19.08 42.42 3.31
N ALA A 88 -19.81 43.06 2.39
CA ALA A 88 -21.27 43.11 2.39
C ALA A 88 -21.93 41.72 2.34
N VAL A 89 -21.32 40.76 1.63
CA VAL A 89 -21.83 39.38 1.58
C VAL A 89 -21.72 38.70 2.95
N LEU A 90 -20.63 38.95 3.68
CA LEU A 90 -20.40 38.37 5.00
C LEU A 90 -21.36 38.97 6.03
N GLU A 91 -21.53 40.29 6.02
CA GLU A 91 -22.52 40.99 6.85
C GLU A 91 -23.94 40.48 6.59
N GLY A 92 -24.33 40.37 5.32
CA GLY A 92 -25.63 39.82 4.92
C GLY A 92 -25.86 38.39 5.43
N LYS A 93 -24.84 37.53 5.38
CA LYS A 93 -24.91 36.17 5.93
C LYS A 93 -25.07 36.16 7.46
N ILE A 94 -24.36 37.03 8.18
CA ILE A 94 -24.49 37.18 9.65
C ILE A 94 -25.91 37.61 10.01
N LEU A 95 -26.43 38.64 9.34
CA LEU A 95 -27.79 39.14 9.58
C LEU A 95 -28.83 38.06 9.28
N ASN A 96 -28.68 37.36 8.16
CA ASN A 96 -29.60 36.30 7.78
C ASN A 96 -29.66 35.18 8.83
N GLN A 97 -28.51 34.76 9.37
CA GLN A 97 -28.49 33.75 10.44
C GLN A 97 -29.09 34.27 11.74
N LEU A 98 -28.77 35.50 12.13
CA LEU A 98 -29.30 36.11 13.35
C LEU A 98 -30.83 36.23 13.29
N ILE A 99 -31.36 36.79 12.20
CA ILE A 99 -32.80 37.00 12.00
C ILE A 99 -33.59 35.70 12.10
N HIS A 100 -33.06 34.60 11.55
CA HIS A 100 -33.74 33.31 11.56
C HIS A 100 -33.65 32.55 12.89
N GLN A 101 -32.76 32.95 13.80
CA GLN A 101 -32.62 32.34 15.12
C GLN A 101 -33.41 33.08 16.22
N ILE A 102 -33.82 34.31 15.97
CA ILE A 102 -34.61 35.11 16.90
C ILE A 102 -36.10 34.83 16.71
N ASP A 103 -36.83 34.67 17.81
CA ASP A 103 -38.29 34.56 17.77
C ASP A 103 -38.89 35.83 17.14
N PRO A 104 -39.67 35.72 16.04
CA PRO A 104 -40.25 36.88 15.37
C PRO A 104 -41.15 37.74 16.26
N ASP A 105 -41.72 37.18 17.33
CA ASP A 105 -42.51 37.93 18.31
C ASP A 105 -41.66 38.87 19.18
N LYS A 106 -40.34 38.64 19.27
CA LYS A 106 -39.38 39.52 19.98
C LYS A 106 -38.85 40.65 19.09
N ILE A 107 -38.91 40.48 17.77
CA ILE A 107 -38.46 41.46 16.78
C ILE A 107 -39.60 42.00 15.88
N PRO A 108 -40.78 42.37 16.42
CA PRO A 108 -41.95 42.72 15.61
C PRO A 108 -41.78 43.99 14.78
N GLN A 109 -40.77 44.81 15.07
CA GLN A 109 -40.49 46.07 14.37
C GLN A 109 -39.46 45.93 13.25
N THR A 110 -38.89 44.74 13.02
CA THR A 110 -37.88 44.59 11.98
C THR A 110 -38.49 44.69 10.58
N ASN A 111 -37.78 45.37 9.68
CA ASN A 111 -38.16 45.47 8.27
C ASN A 111 -37.59 44.33 7.40
N PHE A 112 -36.81 43.42 7.99
CA PHE A 112 -36.31 42.22 7.31
C PHE A 112 -37.38 41.15 7.15
N LYS A 113 -37.39 40.46 6.01
CA LYS A 113 -38.39 39.42 5.70
C LYS A 113 -38.17 38.14 6.51
N VAL A 114 -39.01 37.91 7.52
CA VAL A 114 -39.13 36.59 8.18
C VAL A 114 -40.46 35.94 7.83
N LYS A 115 -40.42 34.80 7.13
CA LYS A 115 -41.64 34.05 6.81
C LYS A 115 -42.24 33.44 8.08
N GLN A 116 -43.41 33.92 8.49
CA GLN A 116 -44.15 33.39 9.64
C GLN A 116 -45.30 32.47 9.20
N LYS A 117 -45.53 31.39 9.95
CA LYS A 117 -46.77 30.60 9.82
C LYS A 117 -47.91 31.37 10.47
N VAL A 118 -48.87 31.83 9.68
CA VAL A 118 -50.02 32.55 10.22
C VAL A 118 -50.95 31.57 10.94
N SER A 119 -51.26 31.83 12.20
CA SER A 119 -52.20 30.99 12.94
C SER A 119 -53.62 31.19 12.40
N VAL A 120 -54.15 30.18 11.70
CA VAL A 120 -55.51 30.18 11.11
C VAL A 120 -56.57 30.55 12.16
N ARG A 121 -56.40 30.11 13.42
CA ARG A 121 -57.29 30.46 14.53
C ARG A 121 -57.36 31.96 14.82
N LYS A 122 -56.22 32.69 14.82
CA LYS A 122 -56.23 34.16 15.01
C LYS A 122 -56.95 34.85 13.85
N ILE A 123 -56.76 34.38 12.62
CA ILE A 123 -57.47 34.92 11.44
C ILE A 123 -58.98 34.73 11.61
N ILE A 124 -59.43 33.51 11.90
CA ILE A 124 -60.86 33.20 12.06
C ILE A 124 -61.49 34.07 13.17
N ILE A 125 -60.82 34.22 14.31
CA ILE A 125 -61.30 35.06 15.42
C ILE A 125 -61.39 36.53 15.00
N SER A 126 -60.34 37.08 14.38
CA SER A 126 -60.34 38.46 13.92
C SER A 126 -61.40 38.72 12.86
N THR A 127 -61.59 37.80 11.91
CA THR A 127 -62.66 37.87 10.90
C THR A 127 -64.03 37.84 11.57
N ALA A 128 -64.27 36.93 12.53
CA ALA A 128 -65.53 36.85 13.26
C ALA A 128 -65.84 38.14 14.05
N ILE A 129 -64.84 38.75 14.70
CA ILE A 129 -65.00 40.01 15.44
C ILE A 129 -65.37 41.15 14.47
N ILE A 130 -64.66 41.28 13.35
CA ILE A 130 -64.91 42.34 12.36
C ILE A 130 -66.29 42.15 11.71
N THR A 131 -66.66 40.92 11.33
CA THR A 131 -67.97 40.64 10.76
C THR A 131 -69.09 40.91 11.77
N SER A 132 -68.91 40.52 13.04
CA SER A 132 -69.88 40.82 14.11
C SER A 132 -70.03 42.32 14.33
N PHE A 133 -68.94 43.08 14.30
CA PHE A 133 -68.97 44.55 14.37
C PHE A 133 -69.78 45.15 13.23
N LEU A 134 -69.53 44.73 11.98
CA LEU A 134 -70.25 45.21 10.80
C LEU A 134 -71.75 44.88 10.87
N ILE A 135 -72.10 43.67 11.34
CA ILE A 135 -73.51 43.27 11.54
C ILE A 135 -74.17 44.15 12.60
N LEU A 136 -73.50 44.43 13.73
CA LEU A 136 -74.05 45.30 14.77
C LEU A 136 -74.23 46.73 14.28
N VAL A 137 -73.26 47.27 13.55
CA VAL A 137 -73.37 48.60 12.93
C VAL A 137 -74.54 48.65 11.94
N ALA A 138 -74.68 47.64 11.09
CA ALA A 138 -75.80 47.55 10.15
C ALA A 138 -77.15 47.43 10.88
N TYR A 139 -77.24 46.57 11.90
CA TYR A 139 -78.44 46.41 12.72
C TYR A 139 -78.84 47.74 13.41
N ILE A 140 -77.89 48.49 13.95
CA ILE A 140 -78.16 49.80 14.57
C ILE A 140 -78.60 50.82 13.50
N GLY A 141 -77.91 50.88 12.36
CA GLY A 141 -78.20 51.83 11.28
C GLY A 141 -79.55 51.58 10.58
N PHE A 142 -79.94 50.32 10.43
CA PHE A 142 -81.18 49.89 9.78
C PHE A 142 -82.23 49.38 10.77
N PHE A 143 -82.13 49.75 12.06
CA PHE A 143 -82.99 49.19 13.12
C PHE A 143 -84.49 49.39 12.85
N TYR A 144 -84.87 50.55 12.31
CA TYR A 144 -86.26 50.84 12.00
C TYR A 144 -86.80 49.95 10.86
N ASP A 145 -86.02 49.78 9.79
CA ASP A 145 -86.36 48.90 8.68
C ASP A 145 -86.41 47.43 9.13
N TRP A 146 -85.51 47.03 10.03
CA TRP A 146 -85.53 45.71 10.66
C TRP A 146 -86.80 45.49 11.49
N CYS A 147 -87.22 46.48 12.28
CA CYS A 147 -88.48 46.41 13.04
C CYS A 147 -89.70 46.25 12.13
N ASN A 148 -89.73 46.99 11.01
CA ASN A 148 -90.79 46.87 10.01
C ASN A 148 -90.79 45.49 9.34
N PHE A 149 -89.61 44.98 8.97
CA PHE A 149 -89.44 43.65 8.39
C PHE A 149 -89.93 42.53 9.32
N VAL A 150 -89.48 42.53 10.59
CA VAL A 150 -89.90 41.52 11.58
C VAL A 150 -91.41 41.58 11.84
N SER A 151 -91.98 42.78 11.84
CA SER A 151 -93.43 42.97 12.02
C SER A 151 -94.25 42.44 10.84
N ALA A 152 -93.70 42.52 9.62
CA ALA A 152 -94.30 42.07 8.37
C ALA A 152 -94.14 40.55 8.09
N LEU A 153 -93.40 39.81 8.92
CA LEU A 153 -93.25 38.37 8.77
C LEU A 153 -94.59 37.63 8.96
N THR A 154 -94.93 36.77 8.00
CA THR A 154 -96.15 35.95 8.01
C THR A 154 -95.98 34.63 8.77
N LEU A 155 -94.74 34.18 9.00
CA LEU A 155 -94.43 32.97 9.76
C LEU A 155 -94.37 33.28 11.26
N GLU A 156 -95.37 32.82 12.01
CA GLU A 156 -95.57 33.17 13.43
C GLU A 156 -94.43 32.72 14.34
N TRP A 157 -93.86 31.52 14.09
CA TRP A 157 -92.73 31.01 14.88
C TRP A 157 -91.48 31.88 14.73
N LEU A 158 -91.17 32.31 13.49
CA LEU A 158 -90.00 33.12 13.18
C LEU A 158 -90.18 34.55 13.69
N LYS A 159 -91.39 35.09 13.56
CA LYS A 159 -91.77 36.40 14.10
C LYS A 159 -91.62 36.44 15.62
N ASN A 160 -92.15 35.44 16.34
CA ASN A 160 -92.01 35.35 17.81
C ASN A 160 -90.55 35.18 18.24
N MET A 161 -89.75 34.42 17.48
CA MET A 161 -88.32 34.26 17.76
C MET A 161 -87.53 35.57 17.61
N LEU A 162 -87.85 36.37 16.58
CA LEU A 162 -87.14 37.62 16.27
C LEU A 162 -87.71 38.85 17.00
N MET A 163 -88.89 38.75 17.61
CA MET A 163 -89.58 39.89 18.23
C MET A 163 -88.78 40.53 19.37
N TRP A 164 -87.94 39.77 20.08
CA TRP A 164 -87.05 40.38 21.07
C TRP A 164 -86.12 41.41 20.43
N THR A 165 -85.70 41.16 19.18
CA THR A 165 -84.68 41.97 18.48
C THR A 165 -85.21 43.32 18.02
N THR A 166 -86.49 43.63 18.22
CA THR A 166 -87.09 44.95 17.93
C THR A 166 -87.27 45.80 19.20
N ASN A 167 -86.85 45.30 20.36
CA ASN A 167 -86.93 46.03 21.63
C ASN A 167 -85.85 47.12 21.72
N SER A 168 -86.21 48.31 22.20
CA SER A 168 -85.27 49.42 22.44
C SER A 168 -84.16 49.08 23.44
N ALA A 169 -84.42 48.18 24.40
CA ALA A 169 -83.39 47.65 25.31
C ALA A 169 -82.34 46.81 24.56
N MET A 170 -82.76 46.05 23.54
CA MET A 170 -81.85 45.27 22.69
C MET A 170 -81.00 46.19 21.80
N LEU A 171 -81.59 47.29 21.29
CA LEU A 171 -80.85 48.31 20.56
C LEU A 171 -79.75 48.93 21.45
N LEU A 172 -80.05 49.27 22.70
CA LEU A 172 -79.06 49.83 23.64
C LEU A 172 -77.95 48.82 23.97
N LEU A 173 -78.30 47.55 24.20
CA LEU A 173 -77.32 46.47 24.41
C LEU A 173 -76.42 46.28 23.18
N SER A 174 -76.99 46.29 21.97
CA SER A 174 -76.24 46.19 20.73
C SER A 174 -75.28 47.38 20.54
N GLY A 175 -75.68 48.58 20.96
CA GLY A 175 -74.82 49.77 20.96
C GLY A 175 -73.64 49.66 21.92
N LEU A 176 -73.86 49.15 23.14
CA LEU A 176 -72.79 48.90 24.11
C LEU A 176 -71.80 47.83 23.63
N LEU A 177 -72.30 46.72 23.06
CA LEU A 177 -71.46 45.68 22.47
C LEU A 177 -70.67 46.20 21.27
N CYS A 178 -71.31 46.99 20.41
CA CYS A 178 -70.67 47.64 19.27
C CYS A 178 -69.53 48.57 19.72
N ALA A 179 -69.76 49.39 20.75
CA ALA A 179 -68.74 50.26 21.34
C ALA A 179 -67.56 49.47 21.96
N GLY A 180 -67.86 48.36 22.65
CA GLY A 180 -66.84 47.46 23.21
C GLY A 180 -65.96 46.82 22.12
N ILE A 181 -66.59 46.30 21.06
CA ILE A 181 -65.86 45.72 19.93
C ILE A 181 -65.07 46.81 19.18
N PHE A 182 -65.63 48.00 19.02
CA PHE A 182 -64.91 49.14 18.44
C PHE A 182 -63.64 49.48 19.24
N GLY A 183 -63.70 49.43 20.57
CA GLY A 183 -62.52 49.57 21.44
C GLY A 183 -61.44 48.51 21.17
N ILE A 184 -61.83 47.24 20.99
CA ILE A 184 -60.90 46.14 20.67
C ILE A 184 -60.28 46.32 19.29
N VAL A 185 -61.10 46.67 18.29
CA VAL A 185 -60.64 46.91 16.90
C VAL A 185 -59.68 48.09 16.85
N THR A 186 -60.00 49.21 17.50
CA THR A 186 -59.12 50.39 17.57
C THR A 186 -57.80 50.07 18.26
N TYR A 187 -57.82 49.35 19.40
CA TYR A 187 -56.60 48.88 20.06
C TYR A 187 -55.74 47.98 19.14
N SER A 188 -56.38 47.05 18.42
CA SER A 188 -55.69 46.16 17.47
C SER A 188 -55.05 46.95 16.32
N ILE A 189 -55.74 47.95 15.78
CA ILE A 189 -55.23 48.83 14.72
C ILE A 189 -54.04 49.65 15.22
N ILE A 190 -54.14 50.25 16.42
CA ILE A 190 -53.05 51.05 17.01
C ILE A 190 -51.81 50.18 17.28
N THR A 191 -52.00 48.97 17.80
CA THR A 191 -50.90 48.03 18.08
C THR A 191 -50.23 47.57 16.78
N THR A 192 -51.02 47.25 15.76
CA THR A 192 -50.50 46.90 14.43
C THR A 192 -49.77 48.08 13.79
N GLN A 193 -50.27 49.31 13.97
CA GLN A 193 -49.63 50.52 13.46
C GLN A 193 -48.28 50.80 14.11
N LYS A 194 -48.16 50.61 15.44
CA LYS A 194 -46.89 50.78 16.15
C LYS A 194 -45.86 49.72 15.79
N ASN A 195 -46.30 48.48 15.55
CA ASN A 195 -45.38 47.37 15.28
C ASN A 195 -45.01 47.23 13.80
N LYS A 196 -45.93 47.53 12.87
CA LYS A 196 -45.76 47.29 11.42
C LYS A 196 -45.78 48.54 10.54
N ASN A 197 -45.88 49.74 11.14
CA ASN A 197 -45.77 51.05 10.45
C ASN A 197 -46.66 51.23 9.19
N ILE A 198 -47.85 50.61 9.15
CA ILE A 198 -48.72 50.51 7.96
C ILE A 198 -49.09 51.88 7.36
N PHE A 199 -49.39 52.89 8.18
CA PHE A 199 -49.94 54.17 7.70
C PHE A 199 -48.91 55.30 7.45
N LYS A 200 -47.59 55.05 7.49
CA LYS A 200 -46.61 56.16 7.45
C LYS A 200 -46.24 56.69 6.05
N LYS A 201 -46.56 55.98 4.96
CA LYS A 201 -46.50 56.47 3.56
C LYS A 201 -47.22 55.49 2.65
N LEU A 202 -48.24 55.94 1.92
CA LEU A 202 -48.86 55.20 0.81
C LEU A 202 -47.89 55.15 -0.38
N ASN A 203 -46.75 54.47 -0.21
CA ASN A 203 -45.84 54.09 -1.29
C ASN A 203 -45.71 52.56 -1.22
N ILE A 204 -46.55 51.86 -1.98
CA ILE A 204 -46.85 50.42 -1.83
C ILE A 204 -45.67 49.52 -2.31
N GLN A 205 -44.45 50.05 -2.45
CA GLN A 205 -43.32 49.32 -3.05
C GLN A 205 -41.95 49.51 -2.36
N GLY A 206 -41.84 50.01 -1.12
CA GLY A 206 -40.51 50.43 -0.62
C GLY A 206 -40.14 50.22 0.86
N ASN A 207 -40.85 49.39 1.63
CA ASN A 207 -40.54 49.17 3.05
C ASN A 207 -39.97 47.77 3.36
N GLU A 208 -39.66 46.98 2.34
CA GLU A 208 -39.18 45.62 2.48
C GLU A 208 -37.67 45.60 2.23
N ILE A 209 -36.88 45.15 3.21
CA ILE A 209 -35.44 44.97 3.02
C ILE A 209 -35.20 43.52 2.62
N GLU A 210 -34.79 43.29 1.38
CA GLU A 210 -34.23 42.02 0.94
C GLU A 210 -32.72 42.03 1.20
N ILE A 211 -32.26 41.04 1.96
CA ILE A 211 -30.82 40.80 2.16
C ILE A 211 -30.31 40.17 0.86
N PHE A 212 -29.17 40.65 0.34
CA PHE A 212 -28.55 40.29 -0.95
C PHE A 212 -29.14 40.98 -2.21
N GLU A 213 -29.64 42.22 -2.11
CA GLU A 213 -29.79 43.07 -3.31
C GLU A 213 -28.41 43.45 -3.91
N GLU A 214 -28.32 43.62 -5.23
CA GLU A 214 -27.08 43.90 -6.00
C GLU A 214 -26.43 45.26 -5.70
N ASN A 215 -26.10 45.55 -4.43
CA ASN A 215 -25.34 46.72 -4.02
C ASN A 215 -24.13 46.28 -3.19
N ASP A 216 -22.95 46.84 -3.48
CA ASP A 216 -21.71 46.66 -2.73
C ASP A 216 -21.69 47.43 -1.37
N ASP A 217 -22.82 48.03 -0.98
CA ASP A 217 -22.93 48.79 0.27
C ASP A 217 -22.87 47.88 1.51
N SER A 218 -22.19 48.32 2.58
CA SER A 218 -22.23 47.66 3.90
C SER A 218 -23.67 47.63 4.45
N TYR A 219 -24.19 46.42 4.71
CA TYR A 219 -25.45 46.17 5.37
C TYR A 219 -25.44 46.66 6.81
N PHE A 220 -24.33 46.49 7.53
CA PHE A 220 -24.22 46.96 8.91
C PHE A 220 -24.32 48.48 9.00
N ASP A 221 -23.68 49.22 8.10
CA ASP A 221 -23.76 50.68 8.08
C ASP A 221 -25.13 51.17 7.61
N LYS A 222 -25.63 50.61 6.49
CA LYS A 222 -26.91 51.01 5.88
C LYS A 222 -28.11 50.74 6.79
N TYR A 223 -28.07 49.65 7.55
CA TYR A 223 -29.17 49.17 8.38
C TYR A 223 -28.82 49.12 9.88
N LEU A 224 -27.85 49.92 10.35
CA LEU A 224 -27.32 49.86 11.73
C LEU A 224 -28.40 49.77 12.81
N ASN A 225 -29.45 50.58 12.73
CA ASN A 225 -30.54 50.56 13.72
C ASN A 225 -31.29 49.21 13.75
N GLU A 226 -31.49 48.57 12.59
CA GLU A 226 -32.09 47.24 12.51
C GLU A 226 -31.14 46.20 13.11
N VAL A 227 -29.85 46.27 12.80
CA VAL A 227 -28.83 45.36 13.34
C VAL A 227 -28.77 45.44 14.86
N LEU A 228 -28.70 46.66 15.40
CA LEU A 228 -28.73 46.89 16.85
C LEU A 228 -30.02 46.35 17.48
N TYR A 229 -31.17 46.56 16.84
CA TYR A 229 -32.46 46.04 17.30
C TYR A 229 -32.50 44.52 17.35
N LEU A 230 -31.96 43.83 16.34
CA LEU A 230 -31.88 42.37 16.30
C LEU A 230 -31.01 41.83 17.43
N PHE A 231 -29.78 42.35 17.59
CA PHE A 231 -28.90 41.89 18.66
C PHE A 231 -29.46 42.16 20.06
N GLU A 232 -30.10 43.32 20.28
CA GLU A 232 -30.69 43.68 21.56
C GLU A 232 -31.86 42.75 21.96
N ASN A 233 -32.67 42.35 20.98
CA ASN A 233 -33.85 41.49 21.19
C ASN A 233 -33.58 40.00 20.92
N SER A 234 -32.31 39.63 20.71
CA SER A 234 -31.90 38.24 20.52
C SER A 234 -32.08 37.38 21.76
N ASP A 235 -32.20 38.00 22.94
CA ASP A 235 -32.31 37.34 24.24
C ASP A 235 -31.13 36.39 24.55
N ALA A 236 -29.98 36.67 23.94
CA ALA A 236 -28.72 35.98 24.16
C ALA A 236 -27.80 36.77 25.08
N ASP A 237 -27.08 36.04 25.93
CA ASP A 237 -25.99 36.55 26.77
C ASP A 237 -24.67 36.53 25.99
N VAL A 238 -24.53 35.56 25.08
CA VAL A 238 -23.35 35.39 24.21
C VAL A 238 -23.76 35.17 22.77
N ILE A 239 -23.15 35.91 21.84
CA ILE A 239 -23.18 35.62 20.41
C ILE A 239 -21.85 34.99 20.02
N ILE A 240 -21.89 33.79 19.46
CA ILE A 240 -20.71 33.01 19.08
C ILE A 240 -20.57 33.05 17.57
N PHE A 241 -19.46 33.57 17.08
CA PHE A 241 -19.11 33.63 15.67
C PHE A 241 -18.14 32.50 15.34
N GLU A 242 -18.54 31.59 14.45
CA GLU A 242 -17.76 30.43 14.01
C GLU A 242 -17.47 30.48 12.51
N ASP A 243 -16.29 30.00 12.11
CA ASP A 243 -15.82 29.89 10.71
C ASP A 243 -15.77 31.24 9.93
N MET A 244 -15.81 32.38 10.63
CA MET A 244 -15.64 33.71 10.02
C MET A 244 -14.24 33.93 9.46
N ASP A 245 -13.25 33.30 10.08
CA ASP A 245 -11.83 33.34 9.72
C ASP A 245 -11.49 32.69 8.37
N ARG A 246 -12.44 31.99 7.73
CA ARG A 246 -12.29 31.41 6.38
C ARG A 246 -12.37 32.45 5.27
N TYR A 247 -13.02 33.59 5.52
CA TYR A 247 -13.22 34.62 4.50
C TYR A 247 -12.04 35.60 4.40
N ASN A 248 -11.12 35.61 5.38
CA ASN A 248 -9.98 36.53 5.47
C ASN A 248 -10.33 38.03 5.31
N VAL A 249 -11.57 38.43 5.64
CA VAL A 249 -12.01 39.83 5.62
C VAL A 249 -11.85 40.42 7.00
N ASN A 250 -10.76 41.18 7.25
CA ASN A 250 -10.50 41.71 8.59
C ASN A 250 -11.44 42.86 9.00
N GLN A 251 -12.00 43.61 8.03
CA GLN A 251 -12.89 44.74 8.32
C GLN A 251 -14.16 44.34 9.08
N ILE A 252 -14.68 43.13 8.84
CA ILE A 252 -15.90 42.64 9.50
C ILE A 252 -15.76 42.61 11.03
N PHE A 253 -14.56 42.33 11.54
CA PHE A 253 -14.31 42.28 12.98
C PHE A 253 -14.48 43.67 13.57
N GLU A 254 -13.89 44.69 12.95
CA GLU A 254 -14.00 46.09 13.37
C GLU A 254 -15.46 46.53 13.48
N LYS A 255 -16.27 46.22 12.46
CA LYS A 255 -17.72 46.49 12.46
C LYS A 255 -18.47 45.77 13.57
N LEU A 256 -18.21 44.48 13.79
CA LEU A 256 -18.85 43.72 14.86
C LEU A 256 -18.50 44.27 16.25
N ARG A 257 -17.27 44.76 16.44
CA ARG A 257 -16.87 45.41 17.70
C ARG A 257 -17.56 46.75 17.90
N GLU A 258 -17.72 47.55 16.85
CA GLU A 258 -18.49 48.78 16.91
C GLU A 258 -19.94 48.49 17.31
N ILE A 259 -20.58 47.51 16.66
CA ILE A 259 -21.93 47.05 16.99
C ILE A 259 -22.02 46.60 18.46
N ASN A 260 -21.09 45.76 18.93
CA ASN A 260 -21.05 45.31 20.32
C ASN A 260 -20.96 46.48 21.31
N THR A 261 -20.13 47.47 20.99
CA THR A 261 -19.94 48.68 21.80
C THR A 261 -21.24 49.48 21.90
N LEU A 262 -21.93 49.69 20.78
CA LEU A 262 -23.20 50.43 20.73
C LEU A 262 -24.31 49.72 21.51
N ILE A 263 -24.44 48.40 21.36
CA ILE A 263 -25.42 47.59 22.10
C ILE A 263 -25.17 47.69 23.60
N ASN A 264 -23.93 47.48 24.02
CA ASN A 264 -23.58 47.46 25.44
C ASN A 264 -23.68 48.85 26.09
N ASN A 265 -23.35 49.92 25.37
CA ASN A 265 -23.57 51.28 25.87
C ASN A 265 -25.05 51.57 26.19
N LYS A 266 -25.97 51.01 25.38
CA LYS A 266 -27.41 51.12 25.64
C LYS A 266 -27.83 50.25 26.83
N LYS A 267 -27.38 48.99 26.89
CA LYS A 267 -27.68 48.08 28.00
C LYS A 267 -27.15 48.58 29.35
N THR A 268 -25.97 49.17 29.40
CA THR A 268 -25.40 49.78 30.62
C THR A 268 -26.27 50.93 31.13
N LYS A 269 -26.79 51.79 30.23
CA LYS A 269 -27.75 52.84 30.60
C LYS A 269 -29.04 52.27 31.19
N GLU A 270 -29.46 51.10 30.73
CA GLU A 270 -30.64 50.37 31.20
C GLU A 270 -30.36 49.45 32.40
N LYS A 271 -29.13 49.43 32.94
CA LYS A 271 -28.67 48.51 34.01
C LYS A 271 -28.93 47.03 33.71
N LYS A 272 -28.80 46.63 32.43
CA LYS A 272 -28.88 45.25 31.97
C LYS A 272 -27.48 44.63 31.86
N THR A 273 -27.42 43.29 31.94
CA THR A 273 -26.20 42.52 31.70
C THR A 273 -25.67 42.74 30.27
N PRO A 274 -24.34 42.79 30.08
CA PRO A 274 -23.75 42.99 28.77
C PRO A 274 -23.96 41.77 27.85
N ILE A 275 -24.03 42.01 26.54
CA ILE A 275 -23.94 40.95 25.52
C ILE A 275 -22.47 40.77 25.15
N ARG A 276 -21.98 39.54 25.20
CA ARG A 276 -20.59 39.20 24.85
C ARG A 276 -20.53 38.59 23.45
N PHE A 277 -19.56 39.02 22.65
CA PHE A 277 -19.28 38.45 21.34
C PHE A 277 -18.05 37.55 21.46
N PHE A 278 -18.24 36.27 21.15
CA PHE A 278 -17.20 35.24 21.17
C PHE A 278 -16.81 34.92 19.74
N TYR A 279 -15.52 34.92 19.45
CA TYR A 279 -14.97 34.69 18.12
C TYR A 279 -14.11 33.43 18.15
N LEU A 280 -14.51 32.39 17.43
CA LEU A 280 -13.72 31.17 17.27
C LEU A 280 -12.85 31.29 16.03
N LEU A 281 -11.56 31.55 16.25
CA LEU A 281 -10.64 31.97 15.18
C LEU A 281 -9.37 31.13 15.13
N ARG A 282 -8.74 31.11 13.96
CA ARG A 282 -7.33 30.75 13.79
C ARG A 282 -6.38 31.80 14.40
N ASP A 283 -5.18 31.33 14.78
CA ASP A 283 -4.15 32.17 15.38
C ASP A 283 -3.56 33.23 14.43
N ASP A 284 -3.60 32.98 13.12
CA ASP A 284 -2.93 33.76 12.08
C ASP A 284 -3.81 34.85 11.42
N ILE A 285 -5.05 35.05 11.89
CA ILE A 285 -5.99 36.03 11.32
C ILE A 285 -5.56 37.48 11.53
N PHE A 286 -4.93 37.79 12.68
CA PHE A 286 -4.49 39.14 13.01
C PHE A 286 -2.97 39.25 13.03
N VAL A 287 -2.46 40.33 12.43
CA VAL A 287 -1.03 40.67 12.51
C VAL A 287 -0.72 41.25 13.89
N SER A 288 -0.03 40.46 14.72
CA SER A 288 0.46 40.75 16.09
C SER A 288 -0.26 41.86 16.89
N LYS A 289 0.07 43.13 16.66
CA LYS A 289 -0.38 44.28 17.46
C LYS A 289 -1.89 44.54 17.41
N ASP A 290 -2.57 44.12 16.36
CA ASP A 290 -4.00 44.44 16.20
C ASP A 290 -4.89 43.47 16.98
N ARG A 291 -4.40 42.25 17.26
CA ARG A 291 -5.13 41.22 18.03
C ARG A 291 -5.47 41.69 19.45
N THR A 292 -4.49 42.23 20.17
CA THR A 292 -4.67 42.69 21.56
C THR A 292 -5.36 44.05 21.66
N LYS A 293 -5.45 44.80 20.54
CA LYS A 293 -6.29 45.99 20.50
C LYS A 293 -7.75 45.60 20.37
N PHE A 294 -8.05 44.56 19.59
CA PHE A 294 -9.41 44.15 19.23
C PHE A 294 -10.14 43.40 20.34
N PHE A 295 -9.52 42.36 20.91
CA PHE A 295 -10.16 41.52 21.91
C PHE A 295 -9.89 42.04 23.33
N ASP A 296 -10.92 42.00 24.16
CA ASP A 296 -10.84 42.35 25.58
C ASP A 296 -10.23 41.18 26.37
N PHE A 297 -10.42 39.94 25.90
CA PHE A 297 -9.77 38.75 26.43
C PHE A 297 -9.56 37.70 25.33
N ILE A 298 -8.44 36.96 25.40
CA ILE A 298 -8.11 35.91 24.42
C ILE A 298 -7.82 34.61 25.18
N ILE A 299 -8.58 33.57 24.86
CA ILE A 299 -8.42 32.22 25.40
C ILE A 299 -7.69 31.37 24.34
N PRO A 300 -6.39 31.06 24.52
CA PRO A 300 -5.67 30.19 23.62
C PRO A 300 -6.07 28.73 23.85
N ILE A 301 -6.66 28.10 22.83
CA ILE A 301 -7.04 26.69 22.83
C ILE A 301 -5.85 25.87 22.34
N VAL A 302 -5.32 25.04 23.23
CA VAL A 302 -4.19 24.15 22.94
C VAL A 302 -4.74 22.95 22.16
N PRO A 303 -4.15 22.60 21.01
CA PRO A 303 -4.58 21.45 20.23
C PRO A 303 -4.52 20.17 21.05
N VAL A 304 -5.57 19.35 20.95
CA VAL A 304 -5.62 18.04 21.61
C VAL A 304 -4.70 17.04 20.91
N ILE A 305 -4.47 17.23 19.60
CA ILE A 305 -3.56 16.43 18.78
C ILE A 305 -2.52 17.34 18.13
N ASP A 306 -1.29 16.84 18.09
CA ASP A 306 -0.23 17.22 17.18
C ASP A 306 0.44 15.96 16.60
N GLY A 307 1.36 16.12 15.65
CA GLY A 307 2.06 14.98 15.05
C GLY A 307 2.88 14.13 16.03
N SER A 308 3.15 14.60 17.25
CA SER A 308 3.95 13.89 18.26
C SER A 308 3.12 13.02 19.20
N ASN A 309 1.86 13.39 19.47
CA ASN A 309 0.92 12.66 20.33
C ASN A 309 -0.22 11.98 19.55
N SER A 310 -0.31 12.21 18.24
CA SER A 310 -1.33 11.64 17.36
C SER A 310 -1.36 10.12 17.43
N TYR A 311 -0.19 9.48 17.59
CA TYR A 311 -0.04 8.03 17.69
C TYR A 311 -0.89 7.43 18.82
N ASP A 312 -0.78 7.97 20.04
CA ASP A 312 -1.51 7.46 21.20
C ASP A 312 -3.02 7.59 21.02
N GLN A 313 -3.47 8.71 20.44
CA GLN A 313 -4.87 8.95 20.11
C GLN A 313 -5.37 7.99 19.01
N PHE A 314 -4.54 7.74 17.99
CA PHE A 314 -4.83 6.79 16.91
C PHE A 314 -5.05 5.39 17.50
N ILE A 315 -4.11 4.92 18.31
CA ILE A 315 -4.17 3.62 18.97
C ILE A 315 -5.39 3.50 19.86
N GLU A 316 -5.71 4.53 20.65
CA GLU A 316 -6.85 4.50 21.56
C GLU A 316 -8.14 4.17 20.79
N HIS A 317 -8.38 4.85 19.67
CA HIS A 317 -9.55 4.59 18.83
C HIS A 317 -9.55 3.17 18.24
N PHE A 318 -8.42 2.67 17.72
CA PHE A 318 -8.33 1.31 17.17
C PHE A 318 -8.43 0.21 18.25
N LYS A 319 -7.93 0.44 19.47
CA LYS A 319 -8.09 -0.46 20.62
C LYS A 319 -9.54 -0.50 21.08
N GLN A 320 -10.19 0.66 21.25
CA GLN A 320 -11.61 0.74 21.60
C GLN A 320 -12.51 0.10 20.54
N GLY A 321 -12.09 0.11 19.27
CA GLY A 321 -12.78 -0.54 18.16
C GLY A 321 -12.48 -2.02 17.96
N GLY A 322 -11.46 -2.59 18.63
CA GLY A 322 -11.05 -3.99 18.47
C GLY A 322 -10.27 -4.31 17.19
N PHE A 323 -9.65 -3.32 16.55
CA PHE A 323 -8.93 -3.47 15.27
C PHE A 323 -7.41 -3.28 15.40
N PHE A 324 -6.91 -2.94 16.58
CA PHE A 324 -5.47 -2.62 16.78
C PHE A 324 -4.53 -3.76 16.39
N GLU A 325 -4.88 -5.02 16.70
CA GLU A 325 -4.05 -6.21 16.40
C GLU A 325 -3.90 -6.51 14.90
N LEU A 326 -4.66 -5.82 14.04
CA LEU A 326 -4.60 -6.02 12.59
C LEU A 326 -3.45 -5.28 11.91
N PHE A 327 -2.78 -4.37 12.62
CA PHE A 327 -1.80 -3.47 12.05
C PHE A 327 -0.40 -3.71 12.59
N ASP A 328 0.58 -3.36 11.76
CA ASP A 328 1.96 -3.26 12.22
C ASP A 328 2.16 -1.97 13.04
N GLU A 329 2.83 -2.10 14.18
CA GLU A 329 3.00 -0.99 15.13
C GLU A 329 3.87 0.13 14.54
N VAL A 330 4.92 -0.24 13.79
CA VAL A 330 5.83 0.70 13.13
C VAL A 330 5.11 1.45 12.02
N PHE A 331 4.26 0.75 11.25
CA PHE A 331 3.40 1.38 10.25
C PHE A 331 2.47 2.42 10.86
N LEU A 332 1.75 2.07 11.94
CA LEU A 332 0.83 3.00 12.61
C LEU A 332 1.57 4.22 13.15
N GLN A 333 2.74 4.02 13.75
CA GLN A 333 3.57 5.11 14.27
C GLN A 333 4.06 6.04 13.14
N GLY A 334 4.49 5.48 12.00
CA GLY A 334 4.90 6.28 10.86
C GLY A 334 3.74 7.03 10.21
N LEU A 335 2.55 6.42 10.13
CA LEU A 335 1.35 7.04 9.57
C LEU A 335 0.86 8.21 10.43
N SER A 336 0.85 8.04 11.77
CA SER A 336 0.31 9.04 12.69
C SER A 336 1.08 10.37 12.67
N LEU A 337 2.38 10.35 12.33
CA LEU A 337 3.19 11.57 12.19
C LEU A 337 2.63 12.58 11.18
N TYR A 338 1.78 12.12 10.25
CA TYR A 338 1.15 12.94 9.21
C TYR A 338 -0.31 13.27 9.50
N ILE A 339 -0.82 12.92 10.68
CA ILE A 339 -2.22 13.12 11.07
C ILE A 339 -2.22 13.94 12.36
N ASP A 340 -2.29 15.26 12.21
CA ASP A 340 -2.28 16.23 13.31
C ASP A 340 -3.68 16.82 13.62
N ASP A 341 -4.72 16.40 12.89
CA ASP A 341 -6.10 16.85 13.06
C ASP A 341 -7.00 15.72 13.60
N MET A 342 -7.64 15.96 14.75
CA MET A 342 -8.53 14.99 15.40
C MET A 342 -9.78 14.62 14.59
N ARG A 343 -10.34 15.54 13.78
CA ARG A 343 -11.47 15.23 12.89
C ARG A 343 -11.02 14.33 11.75
N ILE A 344 -9.86 14.61 11.15
CA ILE A 344 -9.27 13.76 10.11
C ILE A 344 -9.00 12.37 10.69
N LEU A 345 -8.36 12.27 11.86
CA LEU A 345 -8.09 11.01 12.55
C LEU A 345 -9.37 10.19 12.74
N LYS A 346 -10.40 10.79 13.35
CA LYS A 346 -11.69 10.13 13.58
C LYS A 346 -12.35 9.68 12.28
N ASN A 347 -12.23 10.48 11.21
CA ASN A 347 -12.79 10.11 9.92
C ASN A 347 -12.01 8.96 9.26
N ILE A 348 -10.68 8.95 9.34
CA ILE A 348 -9.84 7.82 8.90
C ILE A 348 -10.24 6.54 9.61
N TYR A 349 -10.39 6.57 10.93
CA TYR A 349 -10.87 5.43 11.70
C TYR A 349 -12.27 4.97 11.26
N ASN A 350 -13.23 5.90 11.15
CA ASN A 350 -14.60 5.57 10.73
C ASN A 350 -14.62 4.95 9.33
N GLU A 351 -13.90 5.53 8.38
CA GLU A 351 -13.82 5.04 7.01
C GLU A 351 -13.09 3.70 6.94
N PHE A 352 -12.03 3.49 7.71
CA PHE A 352 -11.38 2.18 7.82
C PHE A 352 -12.38 1.12 8.28
N VAL A 353 -13.14 1.37 9.35
CA VAL A 353 -14.16 0.43 9.85
C VAL A 353 -15.18 0.11 8.75
N ILE A 354 -15.62 1.10 7.97
CA ILE A 354 -16.57 0.88 6.87
C ILE A 354 -15.92 0.06 5.74
N TYR A 355 -14.73 0.43 5.30
CA TYR A 355 -14.05 -0.21 4.17
C TYR A 355 -13.62 -1.63 4.51
N HIS A 356 -13.05 -1.85 5.69
CA HIS A 356 -12.65 -3.17 6.18
C HIS A 356 -13.83 -4.14 6.16
N ASN A 357 -14.98 -3.73 6.72
CA ASN A 357 -16.16 -4.59 6.77
C ASN A 357 -16.90 -4.73 5.42
N ARG A 358 -16.62 -3.86 4.43
CA ARG A 358 -17.34 -3.86 3.14
C ARG A 358 -16.52 -4.47 2.00
N ILE A 359 -15.20 -4.28 1.97
CA ILE A 359 -14.32 -4.65 0.84
C ILE A 359 -13.60 -6.00 1.08
N GLN A 360 -13.69 -6.59 2.26
CA GLN A 360 -13.12 -7.91 2.61
C GLN A 360 -13.73 -9.13 1.87
N SER A 361 -14.19 -8.97 0.63
CA SER A 361 -14.45 -10.13 -0.24
C SER A 361 -13.18 -10.91 -0.57
N ILE A 362 -12.01 -10.30 -0.40
CA ILE A 362 -10.66 -10.83 -0.65
C ILE A 362 -9.74 -10.53 0.54
N GLU A 363 -8.68 -11.32 0.70
CA GLU A 363 -7.72 -11.20 1.80
C GLU A 363 -6.77 -10.02 1.57
N LEU A 364 -7.22 -8.81 1.94
CA LEU A 364 -6.45 -7.57 1.80
C LEU A 364 -5.54 -7.30 3.01
N ASN A 365 -4.40 -6.67 2.74
CA ASN A 365 -3.51 -6.19 3.79
C ASN A 365 -4.11 -4.96 4.50
N ASN A 366 -4.32 -5.06 5.81
CA ASN A 366 -4.96 -3.98 6.58
C ASN A 366 -4.12 -2.69 6.66
N ASN A 367 -2.78 -2.79 6.66
CA ASN A 367 -1.91 -1.61 6.63
C ASN A 367 -2.08 -0.85 5.31
N ARG A 368 -2.12 -1.56 4.17
CA ARG A 368 -2.36 -0.95 2.85
C ARG A 368 -3.76 -0.35 2.74
N LEU A 369 -4.76 -1.03 3.29
CA LEU A 369 -6.12 -0.48 3.35
C LEU A 369 -6.14 0.84 4.12
N LEU A 370 -5.57 0.87 5.33
CA LEU A 370 -5.52 2.08 6.14
C LEU A 370 -4.71 3.20 5.46
N ALA A 371 -3.62 2.87 4.78
CA ALA A 371 -2.83 3.81 3.99
C ALA A 371 -3.67 4.48 2.89
N ILE A 372 -4.46 3.70 2.14
CA ILE A 372 -5.37 4.23 1.12
C ILE A 372 -6.46 5.11 1.74
N ILE A 373 -6.99 4.75 2.92
CA ILE A 373 -7.98 5.58 3.63
C ILE A 373 -7.36 6.88 4.17
N ALA A 374 -6.15 6.84 4.71
CA ALA A 374 -5.44 8.04 5.15
C ALA A 374 -5.14 8.96 3.97
N TYR A 375 -4.65 8.40 2.86
CA TYR A 375 -4.44 9.13 1.61
C TYR A 375 -5.74 9.75 1.07
N LYS A 376 -6.86 9.01 1.08
CA LYS A 376 -8.19 9.54 0.71
C LYS A 376 -8.62 10.73 1.56
N ASN A 377 -8.35 10.70 2.86
CA ASN A 377 -8.75 11.76 3.78
C ASN A 377 -7.89 13.02 3.66
N ILE A 378 -6.60 12.87 3.34
CA ILE A 378 -5.65 13.99 3.26
C ILE A 378 -5.59 14.57 1.84
N PHE A 379 -5.71 13.73 0.80
CA PHE A 379 -5.68 14.11 -0.61
C PHE A 379 -6.96 13.63 -1.35
N PRO A 380 -8.16 14.12 -0.98
CA PRO A 380 -9.42 13.60 -1.52
C PRO A 380 -9.59 13.83 -3.03
N ARG A 381 -9.04 14.93 -3.57
CA ARG A 381 -9.06 15.21 -5.01
C ARG A 381 -8.23 14.18 -5.78
N ASP A 382 -6.96 14.01 -5.41
CA ASP A 382 -6.07 13.05 -6.06
C ASP A 382 -6.53 11.60 -5.88
N PHE A 383 -7.19 11.27 -4.76
CA PHE A 383 -7.85 9.97 -4.58
C PHE A 383 -9.02 9.77 -5.55
N SER A 384 -9.83 10.81 -5.80
CA SER A 384 -10.90 10.76 -6.80
C SER A 384 -10.33 10.57 -8.21
N ASP A 385 -9.24 11.25 -8.54
CA ASP A 385 -8.57 11.07 -9.83
C ASP A 385 -7.95 9.67 -9.95
N LEU A 386 -7.38 9.15 -8.86
CA LEU A 386 -6.82 7.79 -8.81
C LEU A 386 -7.88 6.72 -9.10
N GLN A 387 -9.14 6.93 -8.70
CA GLN A 387 -10.26 6.04 -9.06
C GLN A 387 -10.54 6.00 -10.56
N LEU A 388 -10.22 7.09 -11.27
CA LEU A 388 -10.40 7.23 -12.71
C LEU A 388 -9.15 6.82 -13.50
N GLY A 389 -8.09 6.36 -12.84
CA GLY A 389 -6.80 6.11 -13.49
C GLY A 389 -6.11 7.41 -13.90
N MET A 390 -6.20 8.44 -13.06
CA MET A 390 -5.54 9.74 -13.22
C MET A 390 -4.96 10.19 -11.87
N GLY A 391 -4.39 11.39 -11.83
CA GLY A 391 -3.83 11.96 -10.59
C GLY A 391 -2.35 11.59 -10.37
N PHE A 392 -1.74 12.23 -9.37
CA PHE A 392 -0.32 12.17 -9.08
C PHE A 392 0.15 10.74 -8.80
N ILE A 393 -0.55 10.01 -7.94
CA ILE A 393 -0.18 8.61 -7.62
C ILE A 393 -0.29 7.71 -8.87
N HIS A 394 -1.32 7.89 -9.69
CA HIS A 394 -1.44 7.10 -10.93
C HIS A 394 -0.29 7.39 -11.89
N THR A 395 -0.01 8.68 -12.15
CA THR A 395 1.09 9.12 -13.00
C THR A 395 2.44 8.64 -12.50
N LEU A 396 2.63 8.52 -11.18
CA LEU A 396 3.83 7.94 -10.59
C LEU A 396 4.03 6.47 -11.00
N PHE A 397 2.97 5.66 -10.93
CA PHE A 397 3.03 4.25 -11.32
C PHE A 397 3.10 4.06 -12.83
N GLU A 398 2.45 4.93 -13.62
CA GLU A 398 2.52 4.92 -15.08
C GLU A 398 3.96 5.21 -15.58
N ASN A 399 4.65 6.15 -14.95
CA ASN A 399 6.04 6.52 -15.27
C ASN A 399 7.09 5.51 -14.79
N LYS A 400 6.70 4.44 -14.09
CA LYS A 400 7.60 3.39 -13.60
C LYS A 400 8.54 2.85 -14.69
N THR A 401 8.01 2.60 -15.88
CA THR A 401 8.80 2.06 -16.99
C THR A 401 9.91 3.02 -17.42
N GLU A 402 9.65 4.33 -17.38
CA GLU A 402 10.65 5.34 -17.70
C GLU A 402 11.69 5.47 -16.56
N PHE A 403 11.29 5.39 -15.30
CA PHE A 403 12.24 5.34 -14.17
C PHE A 403 13.18 4.14 -14.27
N ILE A 404 12.64 2.94 -14.57
CA ILE A 404 13.43 1.74 -14.83
C ILE A 404 14.42 2.01 -15.96
N LYS A 405 13.96 2.54 -17.09
CA LYS A 405 14.82 2.82 -18.25
C LYS A 405 15.94 3.82 -17.94
N GLN A 406 15.68 4.83 -17.12
CA GLN A 406 16.70 5.78 -16.67
C GLN A 406 17.77 5.08 -15.81
N GLU A 407 17.37 4.26 -14.85
CA GLU A 407 18.31 3.50 -14.02
C GLU A 407 19.11 2.47 -14.84
N LEU A 408 18.46 1.77 -15.78
CA LEU A 408 19.17 0.86 -16.70
C LEU A 408 20.21 1.59 -17.55
N LYS A 409 19.90 2.82 -17.98
CA LYS A 409 20.85 3.67 -18.72
C LYS A 409 22.04 4.07 -17.85
N ASN A 410 21.82 4.39 -16.57
CA ASN A 410 22.89 4.71 -15.63
C ASN A 410 23.83 3.50 -15.44
N ILE A 411 23.27 2.30 -15.27
CA ILE A 411 24.04 1.05 -15.16
C ILE A 411 24.82 0.78 -16.46
N ASP A 412 24.22 1.01 -17.63
CA ASP A 412 24.90 0.83 -18.91
C ASP A 412 26.07 1.80 -19.10
N ILE A 413 26.00 3.02 -18.53
CA ILE A 413 27.12 3.96 -18.51
C ILE A 413 28.24 3.43 -17.62
N GLN A 414 27.92 2.96 -16.40
CA GLN A 414 28.91 2.38 -15.48
C GLN A 414 29.61 1.15 -16.08
N ILE A 415 28.87 0.25 -16.73
CA ILE A 415 29.45 -0.92 -17.41
C ILE A 415 30.42 -0.46 -18.49
N LYS A 416 30.05 0.52 -19.33
CA LYS A 416 30.94 1.04 -20.39
C LYS A 416 32.21 1.67 -19.83
N GLU A 417 32.13 2.39 -18.72
CA GLU A 417 33.30 2.97 -18.05
C GLU A 417 34.26 1.88 -17.52
N ILE A 418 33.72 0.79 -16.98
CA ILE A 418 34.53 -0.34 -16.50
C ILE A 418 35.12 -1.13 -17.68
N GLU A 419 34.35 -1.36 -18.74
CA GLU A 419 34.83 -2.01 -19.97
C GLU A 419 35.98 -1.22 -20.60
N GLU A 420 35.88 0.11 -20.63
CA GLU A 420 36.95 1.00 -21.10
C GLU A 420 38.21 0.88 -20.23
N LYS A 421 38.06 0.84 -18.90
CA LYS A 421 39.20 0.61 -17.99
C LYS A 421 39.87 -0.73 -18.31
N ILE A 422 39.11 -1.82 -18.45
CA ILE A 422 39.65 -3.14 -18.78
C ILE A 422 40.39 -3.11 -20.12
N ARG A 423 39.81 -2.46 -21.14
CA ARG A 423 40.44 -2.32 -22.47
C ARG A 423 41.79 -1.60 -22.36
N LEU A 424 41.83 -0.45 -21.69
CA LEU A 424 43.08 0.32 -21.49
C LEU A 424 44.15 -0.48 -20.73
N THR A 425 43.77 -1.32 -19.77
CA THR A 425 44.72 -2.21 -19.08
C THR A 425 45.23 -3.34 -19.98
N ASN A 426 44.37 -3.95 -20.78
CA ASN A 426 44.77 -5.04 -21.68
C ASN A 426 45.64 -4.56 -22.85
N ASP A 427 45.37 -3.35 -23.35
CA ASP A 427 46.14 -2.71 -24.43
C ASP A 427 47.50 -2.19 -23.93
N GLU A 428 47.73 -2.10 -22.61
CA GLU A 428 49.02 -1.68 -22.06
C GLU A 428 50.06 -2.81 -22.13
N ILE A 429 51.08 -2.53 -22.93
CA ILE A 429 52.16 -3.45 -23.27
C ILE A 429 53.19 -3.53 -22.15
N LEU A 430 53.38 -2.45 -21.38
CA LEU A 430 54.39 -2.38 -20.32
C LEU A 430 53.91 -3.08 -19.05
N ASP A 431 54.83 -3.73 -18.35
CA ASP A 431 54.53 -4.55 -17.16
C ASP A 431 54.96 -3.88 -15.85
N SER A 432 55.68 -2.75 -15.90
CA SER A 432 56.12 -2.04 -14.71
C SER A 432 56.19 -0.51 -14.89
N ILE A 433 56.04 0.22 -13.77
CA ILE A 433 56.23 1.68 -13.75
C ILE A 433 57.66 2.05 -14.15
N ASP A 434 58.64 1.20 -13.85
CA ASP A 434 60.03 1.42 -14.26
C ASP A 434 60.22 1.35 -15.79
N GLU A 435 59.47 0.49 -16.49
CA GLU A 435 59.43 0.46 -17.96
C GLU A 435 58.76 1.72 -18.53
N LEU A 436 57.66 2.17 -17.93
CA LEU A 436 56.97 3.39 -18.33
C LEU A 436 57.87 4.61 -18.17
N ASP A 437 58.54 4.74 -17.02
CA ASP A 437 59.49 5.80 -16.76
C ASP A 437 60.71 5.74 -17.70
N ALA A 438 61.16 4.53 -18.05
CA ALA A 438 62.21 4.36 -19.05
C ALA A 438 61.81 4.82 -20.45
N VAL A 439 60.52 4.74 -20.83
CA VAL A 439 60.02 5.28 -22.10
C VAL A 439 60.01 6.81 -22.06
N TYR A 440 59.46 7.42 -21.01
CA TYR A 440 59.26 8.88 -20.98
C TYR A 440 60.54 9.66 -20.61
N LEU A 441 61.32 9.20 -19.63
CA LEU A 441 62.52 9.92 -19.17
C LEU A 441 63.67 9.82 -20.17
N LEU A 442 63.99 8.62 -20.63
CA LEU A 442 65.17 8.39 -21.49
C LEU A 442 64.94 8.79 -22.95
N SER A 443 63.71 9.17 -23.33
CA SER A 443 63.44 9.82 -24.61
C SER A 443 63.84 11.30 -24.61
N ASN A 444 63.90 11.92 -23.42
CA ASN A 444 64.20 13.34 -23.26
C ASN A 444 65.65 13.62 -22.83
N TYR A 445 66.33 12.62 -22.25
CA TYR A 445 67.67 12.79 -21.67
C TYR A 445 68.65 11.70 -22.10
N GLN A 446 69.85 12.10 -22.50
CA GLN A 446 70.98 11.20 -22.75
C GLN A 446 71.79 11.01 -21.45
N ILE A 447 71.38 10.05 -20.63
CA ILE A 447 72.04 9.77 -19.34
C ILE A 447 73.47 9.25 -19.54
N THR A 448 74.43 9.73 -18.75
CA THR A 448 75.84 9.34 -18.84
C THR A 448 76.37 8.66 -17.59
N TYR A 449 75.98 9.12 -16.40
CA TYR A 449 76.35 8.53 -15.10
C TYR A 449 75.18 8.50 -14.13
N VAL A 450 75.13 7.46 -13.29
CA VAL A 450 74.19 7.34 -12.17
C VAL A 450 74.94 6.74 -10.98
N ALA A 451 74.88 7.38 -9.81
CA ALA A 451 75.59 6.95 -8.59
C ALA A 451 77.11 6.74 -8.83
N GLY A 452 77.75 7.64 -9.58
CA GLY A 452 79.16 7.55 -9.97
C GLY A 452 79.53 6.42 -10.95
N LYS A 453 78.58 5.60 -11.43
CA LYS A 453 78.80 4.54 -12.43
C LYS A 453 78.41 5.02 -13.82
N ASN A 454 79.23 4.72 -14.82
CA ASN A 454 78.93 5.02 -16.22
C ASN A 454 77.70 4.23 -16.71
N ILE A 455 76.92 4.79 -17.64
CA ILE A 455 75.73 4.17 -18.22
C ILE A 455 75.97 2.73 -18.72
N SER A 456 77.17 2.42 -19.23
CA SER A 456 77.56 1.07 -19.69
C SER A 456 77.49 -0.01 -18.61
N ALA A 457 77.46 0.36 -17.32
CA ALA A 457 77.27 -0.56 -16.21
C ALA A 457 75.85 -1.14 -16.11
N TYR A 458 74.85 -0.52 -16.76
CA TYR A 458 73.45 -0.93 -16.72
C TYR A 458 73.08 -1.63 -18.03
N LYS A 459 72.68 -2.91 -17.94
CA LYS A 459 72.44 -3.76 -19.12
C LYS A 459 71.11 -3.49 -19.81
N THR A 460 70.15 -2.88 -19.11
CA THR A 460 68.83 -2.56 -19.65
C THR A 460 68.38 -1.15 -19.24
N ARG A 461 67.50 -0.54 -20.04
CA ARG A 461 66.91 0.77 -19.74
C ARG A 461 66.16 0.77 -18.39
N VAL A 462 65.48 -0.32 -18.05
CA VAL A 462 64.75 -0.48 -16.78
C VAL A 462 65.71 -0.48 -15.59
N GLN A 463 66.82 -1.22 -15.67
CA GLN A 463 67.85 -1.21 -14.62
C GLN A 463 68.47 0.18 -14.42
N LEU A 464 68.66 0.93 -15.51
CA LEU A 464 69.15 2.29 -15.46
C LEU A 464 68.15 3.22 -14.74
N VAL A 465 66.87 3.18 -15.12
CA VAL A 465 65.82 4.01 -14.48
C VAL A 465 65.63 3.65 -13.02
N LYS A 466 65.69 2.38 -12.65
CA LYS A 466 65.63 1.96 -11.25
C LYS A 466 66.78 2.55 -10.44
N ALA A 467 68.00 2.46 -10.96
CA ALA A 467 69.17 3.07 -10.31
C ALA A 467 69.08 4.60 -10.21
N MET A 468 68.47 5.26 -11.20
CA MET A 468 68.18 6.70 -11.17
C MET A 468 67.22 7.02 -10.02
N LYS A 469 66.12 6.27 -9.88
CA LYS A 469 65.14 6.45 -8.80
C LYS A 469 65.72 6.22 -7.41
N ASP A 470 66.60 5.22 -7.27
CA ASP A 470 67.28 4.93 -6.01
C ASP A 470 68.29 6.04 -5.62
N ASN A 471 68.76 6.82 -6.60
CA ASN A 471 69.77 7.87 -6.43
C ASN A 471 69.35 9.16 -7.15
N PRO A 472 68.22 9.79 -6.80
CA PRO A 472 67.59 10.84 -7.61
C PRO A 472 68.42 12.13 -7.69
N ASN A 473 69.31 12.33 -6.72
CA ASN A 473 70.23 13.48 -6.66
C ASN A 473 71.58 13.21 -7.34
N ASP A 474 71.86 12.00 -7.84
CA ASP A 474 73.13 11.66 -8.49
C ASP A 474 72.90 10.99 -9.85
N VAL A 475 72.27 11.75 -10.74
CA VAL A 475 72.00 11.39 -12.14
C VAL A 475 72.61 12.47 -13.03
N GLN A 476 73.44 12.08 -13.99
CA GLN A 476 74.06 13.00 -14.94
C GLN A 476 73.62 12.69 -16.37
N TYR A 477 73.39 13.74 -17.16
CA TYR A 477 73.03 13.64 -18.57
C TYR A 477 73.89 14.56 -19.44
N TYR A 478 74.05 14.18 -20.69
CA TYR A 478 74.83 14.93 -21.66
C TYR A 478 74.00 16.05 -22.29
N VAL A 479 74.58 17.25 -22.34
CA VAL A 479 74.06 18.38 -23.09
C VAL A 479 75.10 18.77 -24.16
N PRO A 480 74.73 18.82 -25.45
CA PRO A 480 75.62 19.30 -26.50
C PRO A 480 76.21 20.67 -26.15
N ASN A 481 77.53 20.84 -26.35
CA ASN A 481 78.29 22.07 -26.06
C ASN A 481 78.39 22.48 -24.57
N HIS A 482 77.78 21.74 -23.63
CA HIS A 482 77.79 22.05 -22.20
C HIS A 482 78.27 20.90 -21.30
N GLY A 483 78.63 19.74 -21.88
CA GLY A 483 79.15 18.59 -21.15
C GLY A 483 78.10 17.87 -20.30
N ASN A 484 78.55 17.16 -19.25
CA ASN A 484 77.64 16.47 -18.33
C ASN A 484 77.02 17.46 -17.33
N ARG A 485 75.70 17.42 -17.19
CA ARG A 485 74.95 18.16 -16.18
C ARG A 485 74.22 17.22 -15.24
N GLN A 486 73.99 17.68 -14.02
CA GLN A 486 73.17 16.97 -13.04
C GLN A 486 71.69 17.14 -13.39
N LEU A 487 70.97 16.03 -13.44
CA LEU A 487 69.52 15.98 -13.63
C LEU A 487 68.83 16.01 -12.26
N ASN A 488 67.89 16.92 -12.06
CA ASN A 488 66.99 16.84 -10.91
C ASN A 488 65.86 15.86 -11.24
N LEU A 489 66.09 14.58 -10.95
CA LEU A 489 65.16 13.51 -11.32
C LEU A 489 63.79 13.69 -10.66
N THR A 490 63.74 14.16 -9.42
CA THR A 490 62.49 14.37 -8.67
C THR A 490 61.57 15.34 -9.39
N SER A 491 62.10 16.47 -9.86
CA SER A 491 61.31 17.47 -10.60
C SER A 491 60.83 16.93 -11.96
N GLU A 492 61.63 16.10 -12.64
CA GLU A 492 61.21 15.51 -13.92
C GLU A 492 60.14 14.43 -13.73
N LEU A 493 60.22 13.61 -12.68
CA LEU A 493 59.15 12.66 -12.33
C LEU A 493 57.84 13.39 -11.99
N GLU A 494 57.90 14.52 -11.28
CA GLU A 494 56.73 15.37 -11.02
C GLU A 494 56.11 15.94 -12.31
N LYS A 495 56.92 16.29 -13.32
CA LYS A 495 56.40 16.72 -14.63
C LYS A 495 55.72 15.59 -15.39
N LEU A 496 56.17 14.34 -15.25
CA LEU A 496 55.47 13.19 -15.85
C LEU A 496 54.06 13.04 -15.27
N LEU A 497 53.88 13.32 -13.98
CA LEU A 497 52.56 13.34 -13.32
C LEU A 497 51.66 14.51 -13.77
N GLN A 498 52.13 15.38 -14.67
CA GLN A 498 51.32 16.42 -15.33
C GLN A 498 50.91 16.00 -16.75
N ASN A 499 51.43 14.90 -17.29
CA ASN A 499 51.08 14.40 -18.62
C ASN A 499 49.87 13.44 -18.54
N PRO A 500 48.71 13.79 -19.13
CA PRO A 500 47.51 12.95 -19.08
C PRO A 500 47.68 11.54 -19.67
N GLU A 501 48.54 11.37 -20.67
CA GLU A 501 48.80 10.07 -21.29
C GLU A 501 49.64 9.19 -20.35
N TYR A 502 50.68 9.75 -19.73
CA TYR A 502 51.49 9.05 -18.75
C TYR A 502 50.66 8.58 -17.55
N ILE A 503 49.77 9.44 -17.03
CA ILE A 503 48.87 9.10 -15.91
C ILE A 503 47.97 7.92 -16.28
N LYS A 504 47.29 7.98 -17.44
CA LYS A 504 46.40 6.89 -17.91
C LYS A 504 47.13 5.56 -18.03
N ARG A 505 48.34 5.57 -18.58
CA ARG A 505 49.19 4.37 -18.75
C ARG A 505 49.70 3.86 -17.41
N LYS A 506 50.12 4.75 -16.51
CA LYS A 506 50.52 4.40 -15.15
C LYS A 506 49.38 3.70 -14.39
N GLU A 507 48.17 4.26 -14.43
CA GLU A 507 46.97 3.64 -13.83
C GLU A 507 46.64 2.28 -14.44
N ALA A 508 46.90 2.07 -15.74
CA ALA A 508 46.70 0.79 -16.42
C ALA A 508 47.68 -0.28 -15.91
N ILE A 509 48.96 0.09 -15.73
CA ILE A 509 50.01 -0.78 -15.18
C ILE A 509 49.71 -1.13 -13.72
N GLU A 510 49.34 -0.15 -12.89
CA GLU A 510 48.99 -0.38 -11.47
C GLU A 510 47.83 -1.39 -11.35
N ARG A 511 46.78 -1.24 -12.18
CA ARG A 511 45.67 -2.21 -12.26
C ARG A 511 46.11 -3.62 -12.64
N LYS A 512 47.12 -3.75 -13.50
CA LYS A 512 47.69 -5.04 -13.96
C LYS A 512 48.47 -5.72 -12.83
N ILE A 513 49.30 -4.95 -12.12
CA ILE A 513 50.11 -5.43 -10.98
C ILE A 513 49.20 -5.94 -9.85
N ASP A 514 48.12 -5.22 -9.55
CA ASP A 514 47.20 -5.54 -8.47
C ASP A 514 46.14 -6.61 -8.84
N ASN A 515 46.22 -7.19 -10.05
CA ASN A 515 45.24 -8.13 -10.60
C ASN A 515 43.78 -7.63 -10.52
N GLN A 516 43.57 -6.31 -10.65
CA GLN A 516 42.26 -5.68 -10.48
C GLN A 516 41.27 -5.99 -11.63
N ILE A 517 41.76 -6.54 -12.74
CA ILE A 517 40.92 -6.91 -13.90
C ILE A 517 39.83 -7.91 -13.50
N GLU A 518 40.16 -8.91 -12.68
CA GLU A 518 39.16 -9.90 -12.24
C GLU A 518 38.10 -9.26 -11.32
N ASN A 519 38.49 -8.31 -10.48
CA ASN A 519 37.54 -7.53 -9.66
C ASN A 519 36.60 -6.69 -10.54
N LEU A 520 37.14 -6.00 -11.56
CA LEU A 520 36.34 -5.22 -12.51
C LEU A 520 35.39 -6.10 -13.33
N LYS A 521 35.81 -7.31 -13.73
CA LYS A 521 34.93 -8.30 -14.38
C LYS A 521 33.81 -8.78 -13.45
N ALA A 522 34.13 -9.04 -12.18
CA ALA A 522 33.13 -9.41 -11.17
C ALA A 522 32.13 -8.26 -10.91
N GLU A 523 32.60 -7.01 -10.93
CA GLU A 523 31.76 -5.82 -10.84
C GLU A 523 30.80 -5.72 -12.04
N ILE A 524 31.28 -5.93 -13.28
CA ILE A 524 30.42 -6.01 -14.47
C ILE A 524 29.37 -7.11 -14.33
N GLN A 525 29.73 -8.30 -13.82
CA GLN A 525 28.76 -9.37 -13.58
C GLN A 525 27.70 -8.96 -12.56
N THR A 526 28.11 -8.26 -11.50
CA THR A 526 27.20 -7.73 -10.47
C THR A 526 26.25 -6.69 -11.05
N LEU A 527 26.75 -5.75 -11.86
CA LEU A 527 25.94 -4.74 -12.55
C LEU A 527 24.96 -5.37 -13.54
N LYS A 528 25.38 -6.41 -14.30
CA LYS A 528 24.49 -7.16 -15.19
C LYS A 528 23.37 -7.88 -14.42
N LYS A 529 23.68 -8.44 -13.24
CA LYS A 529 22.68 -9.04 -12.36
C LYS A 529 21.70 -7.98 -11.83
N GLN A 530 22.20 -6.82 -11.38
CA GLN A 530 21.35 -5.70 -10.95
C GLN A 530 20.41 -5.23 -12.07
N LYS A 531 20.89 -5.15 -13.31
CA LYS A 531 20.09 -4.81 -14.50
C LYS A 531 18.87 -5.73 -14.64
N SER A 532 19.07 -7.04 -14.48
CA SER A 532 18.00 -8.04 -14.55
C SER A 532 16.98 -7.89 -13.41
N ILE A 533 17.44 -7.49 -12.21
CA ILE A 533 16.58 -7.29 -11.04
C ILE A 533 15.70 -6.05 -11.26
N ILE A 534 16.31 -4.90 -11.58
CA ILE A 534 15.62 -3.61 -11.71
C ILE A 534 14.54 -3.63 -12.80
N GLN A 535 14.76 -4.36 -13.90
CA GLN A 535 13.78 -4.52 -14.97
C GLN A 535 12.42 -5.02 -14.49
N ASN A 536 12.39 -5.76 -13.37
CA ASN A 536 11.22 -6.46 -12.89
C ASN A 536 10.74 -5.97 -11.51
N SER A 537 11.50 -5.05 -10.92
CA SER A 537 11.25 -4.48 -9.60
C SER A 537 9.93 -3.71 -9.51
N ARG A 538 9.37 -3.67 -8.31
CA ARG A 538 8.28 -2.74 -7.97
C ARG A 538 8.81 -1.33 -7.82
N LEU A 539 7.94 -0.33 -7.92
CA LEU A 539 8.35 1.07 -7.76
C LEU A 539 9.09 1.29 -6.43
N ARG A 540 8.61 0.71 -5.32
CA ARG A 540 9.25 0.78 -4.00
C ARG A 540 10.70 0.29 -3.99
N GLU A 541 11.04 -0.68 -4.83
CA GLU A 541 12.37 -1.31 -4.91
C GLU A 541 13.35 -0.49 -5.76
N ILE A 542 12.83 0.46 -6.55
CA ILE A 542 13.62 1.35 -7.42
C ILE A 542 13.88 2.69 -6.72
N ILE A 543 13.05 3.07 -5.74
CA ILE A 543 13.22 4.32 -4.97
C ILE A 543 14.43 4.22 -4.04
N THR A 544 15.45 5.03 -4.31
CA THR A 544 16.64 5.23 -3.47
C THR A 544 16.63 6.61 -2.82
N LYS A 545 17.58 6.86 -1.92
CA LYS A 545 17.74 8.18 -1.30
C LYS A 545 18.14 9.24 -2.32
N GLU A 546 18.88 8.86 -3.35
CA GLU A 546 19.40 9.76 -4.38
C GLU A 546 18.35 10.11 -5.44
N ASN A 547 17.46 9.18 -5.80
CA ASN A 547 16.49 9.38 -6.88
C ASN A 547 15.07 9.76 -6.42
N ILE A 548 14.76 9.70 -5.12
CA ILE A 548 13.41 9.93 -4.61
C ILE A 548 12.84 11.29 -5.03
N ASP A 549 13.60 12.37 -4.97
CA ASP A 549 13.07 13.69 -5.34
C ASP A 549 12.80 13.79 -6.84
N ASN A 550 13.60 13.11 -7.68
CA ASN A 550 13.37 13.02 -9.12
C ASN A 550 12.11 12.18 -9.42
N ILE A 551 11.95 11.02 -8.79
CA ILE A 551 10.78 10.14 -8.97
C ILE A 551 9.49 10.88 -8.59
N PHE A 552 9.46 11.63 -7.49
CA PHE A 552 8.27 12.35 -7.05
C PHE A 552 8.11 13.73 -7.73
N SER A 553 8.92 14.05 -8.74
CA SER A 553 8.82 15.29 -9.52
C SER A 553 7.94 15.17 -10.77
N VAL A 554 7.28 14.02 -10.99
CA VAL A 554 6.46 13.72 -12.17
C VAL A 554 5.51 14.83 -12.62
N THR A 555 5.34 14.92 -13.93
CA THR A 555 4.35 15.76 -14.60
C THR A 555 3.54 14.88 -15.57
N TYR A 556 2.32 15.33 -15.87
CA TYR A 556 1.45 14.66 -16.84
C TYR A 556 1.13 15.63 -17.97
N ILE A 557 1.22 15.17 -19.22
CA ILE A 557 0.83 15.95 -20.39
C ILE A 557 -0.41 15.28 -20.98
N ASN A 558 -1.52 16.01 -21.04
CA ASN A 558 -2.77 15.48 -21.60
C ASN A 558 -2.74 15.42 -23.14
N GLU A 559 -3.77 14.83 -23.75
CA GLU A 559 -3.87 14.66 -25.21
C GLU A 559 -3.84 15.97 -26.00
N ILE A 560 -4.15 17.11 -25.35
CA ILE A 560 -4.13 18.45 -25.96
C ILE A 560 -2.83 19.22 -25.68
N GLY A 561 -1.86 18.60 -25.01
CA GLY A 561 -0.52 19.15 -24.77
C GLY A 561 -0.41 20.04 -23.53
N GLU A 562 -1.42 20.10 -22.67
CA GLU A 562 -1.34 20.83 -21.40
C GLU A 562 -0.59 20.02 -20.36
N GLU A 563 0.38 20.65 -19.71
CA GLU A 563 1.20 20.05 -18.66
C GLU A 563 0.59 20.31 -17.28
N ASN A 564 0.26 19.24 -16.56
CA ASN A 564 -0.08 19.26 -15.15
C ASN A 564 1.15 18.91 -14.31
N LYS A 565 1.59 19.86 -13.48
CA LYS A 565 2.76 19.73 -12.60
C LYS A 565 2.42 19.28 -11.18
N TYR A 566 1.13 19.14 -10.85
CA TYR A 566 0.64 18.78 -9.52
C TYR A 566 1.13 19.72 -8.41
N GLU A 567 1.17 21.03 -8.68
CA GLU A 567 1.68 22.03 -7.72
C GLU A 567 0.90 22.04 -6.41
N GLU A 568 -0.44 21.88 -6.45
CA GLU A 568 -1.28 21.79 -5.25
C GLU A 568 -0.84 20.63 -4.32
N ILE A 569 -0.50 19.48 -4.89
CA ILE A 569 -0.09 18.29 -4.13
C ILE A 569 1.34 18.45 -3.62
N LYS A 570 2.26 18.90 -4.47
CA LYS A 570 3.69 19.06 -4.15
C LYS A 570 3.95 20.18 -3.14
N ALA A 571 3.10 21.23 -3.12
CA ALA A 571 3.17 22.32 -2.16
C ALA A 571 2.51 22.01 -0.81
N SER A 572 1.73 20.92 -0.73
CA SER A 572 1.08 20.51 0.52
C SER A 572 2.11 20.14 1.59
N PRO A 573 1.93 20.59 2.86
CA PRO A 573 2.79 20.16 3.97
C PRO A 573 2.71 18.65 4.22
N TYR A 574 1.66 17.99 3.74
CA TYR A 574 1.47 16.53 3.83
C TYR A 574 2.08 15.77 2.65
N PHE A 575 2.73 16.42 1.69
CA PHE A 575 3.39 15.71 0.57
C PHE A 575 4.38 14.61 1.01
N PRO A 576 5.13 14.75 2.12
CA PRO A 576 5.97 13.67 2.63
C PRO A 576 5.20 12.38 3.00
N LEU A 577 3.91 12.46 3.33
CA LEU A 577 3.07 11.26 3.52
C LEU A 577 3.01 10.42 2.26
N ILE A 578 2.79 11.03 1.10
CA ILE A 578 2.77 10.32 -0.20
C ILE A 578 4.10 9.61 -0.43
N LYS A 579 5.23 10.29 -0.18
CA LYS A 579 6.57 9.69 -0.26
C LYS A 579 6.70 8.49 0.68
N TYR A 580 6.26 8.61 1.94
CA TYR A 580 6.28 7.54 2.93
C TYR A 580 5.43 6.34 2.50
N LEU A 581 4.19 6.56 2.03
CA LEU A 581 3.27 5.49 1.65
C LEU A 581 3.77 4.69 0.44
N VAL A 582 4.30 5.36 -0.58
CA VAL A 582 4.78 4.69 -1.80
C VAL A 582 6.15 4.05 -1.58
N ARG A 583 7.11 4.75 -0.95
CA ARG A 583 8.46 4.22 -0.72
C ARG A 583 8.46 2.95 0.13
N ASN A 584 7.56 2.85 1.12
CA ASN A 584 7.43 1.67 1.96
C ASN A 584 6.48 0.61 1.39
N GLY A 585 5.85 0.86 0.23
CA GLY A 585 4.92 -0.09 -0.42
C GLY A 585 3.59 -0.26 0.31
N PHE A 586 3.14 0.75 1.06
CA PHE A 586 1.78 0.79 1.61
C PHE A 586 0.74 1.20 0.55
N ILE A 587 1.15 2.02 -0.42
CA ILE A 587 0.46 2.22 -1.69
C ILE A 587 1.43 1.76 -2.78
N ASP A 588 1.06 0.70 -3.50
CA ASP A 588 1.85 0.12 -4.58
C ASP A 588 1.00 -0.07 -5.85
N GLU A 589 1.53 -0.74 -6.85
CA GLU A 589 0.85 -0.98 -8.13
C GLU A 589 -0.50 -1.74 -7.99
N THR A 590 -0.79 -2.31 -6.82
CA THR A 590 -2.05 -3.02 -6.51
C THR A 590 -3.08 -2.16 -5.79
N TYR A 591 -2.88 -0.84 -5.71
CA TYR A 591 -3.77 0.10 -5.02
C TYR A 591 -5.26 -0.06 -5.38
N SER A 592 -5.57 -0.47 -6.62
CA SER A 592 -6.95 -0.61 -7.11
C SER A 592 -7.77 -1.64 -6.32
N ASP A 593 -7.12 -2.67 -5.77
CA ASP A 593 -7.74 -3.71 -4.95
C ASP A 593 -8.29 -3.17 -3.62
N TYR A 594 -7.76 -2.03 -3.17
CA TYR A 594 -8.13 -1.40 -1.90
C TYR A 594 -9.18 -0.30 -2.05
N MET A 595 -9.53 0.06 -3.29
CA MET A 595 -10.42 1.19 -3.59
C MET A 595 -11.85 0.77 -3.95
N THR A 596 -12.04 -0.48 -4.40
CA THR A 596 -13.32 -0.96 -4.92
C THR A 596 -13.66 -2.35 -4.40
N TYR A 597 -14.96 -2.66 -4.36
CA TYR A 597 -15.42 -3.99 -4.00
C TYR A 597 -15.11 -4.99 -5.12
N PHE A 598 -14.47 -6.12 -4.78
CA PHE A 598 -14.20 -7.17 -5.75
C PHE A 598 -15.46 -8.00 -6.07
N TYR A 599 -15.89 -7.94 -7.33
CA TYR A 599 -16.97 -8.78 -7.89
C TYR A 599 -16.38 -10.01 -8.57
N GLU A 600 -16.87 -11.20 -8.17
CA GLU A 600 -16.52 -12.48 -8.82
C GLU A 600 -17.17 -12.58 -10.20
N ASN A 601 -16.56 -11.93 -11.19
CA ASN A 601 -16.95 -12.07 -12.59
C ASN A 601 -16.04 -13.11 -13.27
N SER A 602 -14.99 -12.64 -13.94
CA SER A 602 -14.04 -13.50 -14.65
C SER A 602 -13.05 -14.20 -13.71
N LEU A 603 -12.63 -13.53 -12.64
CA LEU A 603 -11.70 -14.06 -11.64
C LEU A 603 -12.45 -14.37 -10.35
N SER A 604 -12.21 -15.54 -9.76
CA SER A 604 -12.80 -15.90 -8.47
C SER A 604 -12.04 -15.27 -7.30
N ARG A 605 -12.67 -15.14 -6.13
CA ARG A 605 -11.99 -14.67 -4.91
C ARG A 605 -10.82 -15.57 -4.55
N ILE A 606 -10.98 -16.88 -4.74
CA ILE A 606 -9.94 -17.88 -4.48
C ILE A 606 -8.71 -17.59 -5.34
N ASP A 607 -8.89 -17.43 -6.66
CA ASP A 607 -7.80 -17.12 -7.59
C ASP A 607 -7.20 -15.73 -7.31
N LYS A 608 -8.04 -14.74 -6.95
CA LYS A 608 -7.59 -13.39 -6.60
C LYS A 608 -6.76 -13.38 -5.32
N ASN A 609 -7.15 -14.13 -4.30
CA ASN A 609 -6.39 -14.28 -3.06
C ASN A 609 -5.03 -14.95 -3.33
N PHE A 610 -4.94 -15.91 -4.24
CA PHE A 610 -3.64 -16.47 -4.64
C PHE A 610 -2.75 -15.43 -5.31
N LEU A 611 -3.28 -14.66 -6.27
CA LEU A 611 -2.51 -13.57 -6.91
C LEU A 611 -2.07 -12.48 -5.92
N LEU A 612 -2.93 -12.16 -4.94
CA LEU A 612 -2.58 -11.26 -3.84
C LEU A 612 -1.48 -11.86 -2.97
N SER A 613 -1.51 -13.17 -2.69
CA SER A 613 -0.47 -13.84 -1.91
C SER A 613 0.91 -13.77 -2.56
N VAL A 614 0.97 -13.93 -3.90
CA VAL A 614 2.19 -13.72 -4.70
C VAL A 614 2.61 -12.25 -4.66
N THR A 615 1.65 -11.33 -4.72
CA THR A 615 1.92 -9.90 -4.62
C THR A 615 2.43 -9.52 -3.22
N ASP A 616 1.87 -10.07 -2.15
CA ASP A 616 2.21 -9.69 -0.80
C ASP A 616 3.40 -10.45 -0.23
N GLN A 617 3.96 -11.39 -1.01
CA GLN A 617 5.06 -12.27 -0.60
C GLN A 617 4.69 -13.08 0.64
N ILE A 618 3.45 -13.57 0.65
CA ILE A 618 2.89 -14.41 1.72
C ILE A 618 2.51 -15.74 1.07
N PRO A 619 3.31 -16.81 1.22
CA PRO A 619 3.03 -18.07 0.54
C PRO A 619 1.75 -18.71 1.07
N LYS A 620 0.97 -19.31 0.16
CA LYS A 620 -0.13 -20.19 0.49
C LYS A 620 0.35 -21.64 0.60
N ASP A 621 -0.45 -22.49 1.22
CA ASP A 621 -0.22 -23.93 1.19
C ASP A 621 -0.12 -24.41 -0.26
N TYR A 622 0.78 -25.36 -0.53
CA TYR A 622 1.01 -25.86 -1.89
C TYR A 622 -0.25 -26.47 -2.52
N SER A 623 -1.14 -27.02 -1.69
CA SER A 623 -2.43 -27.58 -2.06
C SER A 623 -3.58 -26.57 -2.13
N TYR A 624 -3.31 -25.26 -2.03
CA TYR A 624 -4.34 -24.23 -2.17
C TYR A 624 -5.02 -24.36 -3.54
N SER A 625 -6.33 -24.65 -3.55
CA SER A 625 -7.01 -24.99 -4.80
C SER A 625 -7.32 -23.76 -5.63
N LEU A 626 -6.89 -23.75 -6.89
CA LEU A 626 -7.19 -22.70 -7.87
C LEU A 626 -8.43 -23.09 -8.68
N LYS A 627 -9.35 -22.13 -8.88
CA LYS A 627 -10.55 -22.35 -9.69
C LYS A 627 -10.24 -22.19 -11.18
N ASN A 628 -9.36 -21.25 -11.54
CA ASN A 628 -8.95 -21.04 -12.93
C ASN A 628 -7.44 -20.75 -13.06
N PRO A 629 -6.58 -21.79 -13.06
CA PRO A 629 -5.14 -21.66 -13.22
C PRO A 629 -4.70 -20.91 -14.48
N GLN A 630 -5.46 -21.02 -15.58
CA GLN A 630 -5.17 -20.30 -16.82
C GLN A 630 -5.26 -18.79 -16.64
N LEU A 631 -6.33 -18.32 -15.99
CA LEU A 631 -6.53 -16.89 -15.75
C LEU A 631 -5.55 -16.36 -14.71
N VAL A 632 -5.20 -17.17 -13.71
CA VAL A 632 -4.11 -16.88 -12.76
C VAL A 632 -2.79 -16.68 -13.51
N LEU A 633 -2.39 -17.63 -14.36
CA LEU A 633 -1.16 -17.53 -15.15
C LEU A 633 -1.13 -16.27 -16.04
N SER A 634 -2.26 -15.88 -16.64
CA SER A 634 -2.33 -14.68 -17.48
C SER A 634 -2.04 -13.36 -16.74
N ARG A 635 -2.10 -13.38 -15.40
CA ARG A 635 -1.83 -12.22 -14.53
C ARG A 635 -0.48 -12.30 -13.82
N LEU A 636 0.29 -13.36 -14.06
CA LEU A 636 1.62 -13.57 -13.50
C LEU A 636 2.70 -13.26 -14.53
N ARG A 637 3.82 -12.76 -14.05
CA ARG A 637 5.03 -12.50 -14.83
C ARG A 637 6.00 -13.67 -14.64
N VAL A 638 6.90 -13.88 -15.60
CA VAL A 638 7.89 -14.98 -15.53
C VAL A 638 8.75 -14.85 -14.28
N VAL A 639 9.11 -13.62 -13.89
CA VAL A 639 9.87 -13.35 -12.67
C VAL A 639 9.14 -13.72 -11.38
N ASP A 640 7.81 -13.78 -11.38
CA ASP A 640 7.07 -14.19 -10.18
C ASP A 640 7.35 -15.69 -9.89
N PHE A 641 7.79 -16.46 -10.90
CA PHE A 641 8.20 -17.87 -10.76
C PHE A 641 9.60 -18.07 -10.18
N ASP A 642 10.33 -17.00 -9.84
CA ASP A 642 11.55 -17.08 -9.03
C ASP A 642 11.28 -17.12 -7.52
N HIS A 643 10.04 -16.83 -7.11
CA HIS A 643 9.64 -16.68 -5.71
C HIS A 643 8.78 -17.85 -5.21
N VAL A 644 8.86 -18.14 -3.91
CA VAL A 644 8.27 -19.34 -3.30
C VAL A 644 6.74 -19.33 -3.25
N GLU A 645 6.13 -18.15 -3.35
CA GLU A 645 4.67 -17.94 -3.32
C GLU A 645 3.98 -18.52 -4.57
N ILE A 646 4.74 -18.74 -5.65
CA ILE A 646 4.21 -19.35 -6.88
C ILE A 646 3.97 -20.86 -6.73
N LEU A 647 4.58 -21.48 -5.72
CA LEU A 647 4.62 -22.93 -5.57
C LEU A 647 3.23 -23.44 -5.20
N ASN A 648 2.51 -23.92 -6.21
CA ASN A 648 1.13 -24.36 -6.11
C ASN A 648 0.89 -25.56 -7.03
N PHE A 649 0.21 -26.60 -6.53
CA PHE A 649 -0.01 -27.85 -7.27
C PHE A 649 -0.91 -27.66 -8.48
N ASP A 650 -2.03 -26.93 -8.35
CA ASP A 650 -2.95 -26.69 -9.48
C ASP A 650 -2.27 -25.87 -10.59
N LEU A 651 -1.46 -24.88 -10.22
CA LEU A 651 -0.68 -24.09 -11.16
C LEU A 651 0.39 -24.94 -11.87
N LEU A 652 1.13 -25.77 -11.14
CA LEU A 652 2.12 -26.67 -11.72
C LEU A 652 1.46 -27.69 -12.67
N CYS A 653 0.35 -28.31 -12.26
CA CYS A 653 -0.41 -29.23 -13.12
C CYS A 653 -0.87 -28.55 -14.41
N TYR A 654 -1.34 -27.30 -14.34
CA TYR A 654 -1.70 -26.54 -15.52
C TYR A 654 -0.50 -26.29 -16.44
N LEU A 655 0.64 -25.88 -15.88
CA LEU A 655 1.88 -25.64 -16.64
C LEU A 655 2.41 -26.90 -17.32
N LEU A 656 2.38 -28.04 -16.63
CA LEU A 656 2.78 -29.33 -17.19
C LEU A 656 1.91 -29.74 -18.39
N LYS A 657 0.58 -29.61 -18.26
CA LYS A 657 -0.37 -29.92 -19.35
C LYS A 657 -0.25 -28.98 -20.55
N THR A 658 0.19 -27.75 -20.32
CA THR A 658 0.27 -26.69 -21.32
C THR A 658 1.70 -26.32 -21.70
N LYS A 659 2.68 -27.21 -21.41
CA LYS A 659 4.11 -27.01 -21.67
C LYS A 659 4.40 -26.41 -23.05
N PRO A 660 3.81 -26.85 -24.18
CA PRO A 660 4.10 -26.26 -25.49
C PRO A 660 3.90 -24.74 -25.59
N ASN A 661 2.97 -24.18 -24.81
CA ASN A 661 2.66 -22.74 -24.82
C ASN A 661 3.29 -21.98 -23.64
N ASN A 662 3.64 -22.68 -22.56
CA ASN A 662 4.00 -22.08 -21.27
C ASN A 662 5.38 -22.52 -20.73
N ASP A 663 6.23 -23.08 -21.58
CA ASP A 663 7.52 -23.67 -21.22
C ASP A 663 8.44 -22.74 -20.41
N LYS A 664 8.44 -21.43 -20.72
CA LYS A 664 9.23 -20.44 -19.98
C LYS A 664 8.84 -20.35 -18.49
N TYR A 665 7.55 -20.47 -18.18
CA TYR A 665 7.04 -20.41 -16.80
C TYR A 665 7.34 -21.71 -16.06
N LEU A 666 7.10 -22.85 -16.73
CA LEU A 666 7.44 -24.16 -16.19
C LEU A 666 8.93 -24.28 -15.88
N THR A 667 9.79 -23.89 -16.83
CA THR A 667 11.24 -23.92 -16.66
C THR A 667 11.69 -23.06 -15.48
N SER A 668 11.15 -21.85 -15.34
CA SER A 668 11.45 -20.96 -14.21
C SER A 668 11.04 -21.59 -12.87
N LEU A 669 9.85 -22.19 -12.79
CA LEU A 669 9.38 -22.90 -11.58
C LEU A 669 10.31 -24.07 -11.22
N LEU A 670 10.66 -24.92 -12.19
CA LEU A 670 11.48 -26.11 -11.94
C LEU A 670 12.94 -25.71 -11.58
N GLN A 671 13.48 -24.67 -12.21
CA GLN A 671 14.77 -24.09 -11.83
C GLN A 671 14.74 -23.49 -10.42
N GLN A 672 13.62 -22.87 -10.01
CA GLN A 672 13.44 -22.40 -8.65
C GLN A 672 13.52 -23.57 -7.66
N LEU A 673 12.84 -24.69 -7.92
CA LEU A 673 12.91 -25.89 -7.08
C LEU A 673 14.34 -26.43 -6.97
N MET A 674 15.08 -26.45 -8.07
CA MET A 674 16.50 -26.84 -8.09
C MET A 674 17.36 -25.89 -7.23
N ARG A 675 17.23 -24.58 -7.44
CA ARG A 675 18.02 -23.55 -6.73
C ARG A 675 17.73 -23.52 -5.23
N THR A 676 16.45 -23.65 -4.86
CA THR A 676 15.99 -23.57 -3.46
C THR A 676 16.06 -24.91 -2.74
N LYS A 677 16.31 -26.01 -3.47
CA LYS A 677 16.29 -27.38 -2.94
C LYS A 677 15.00 -27.67 -2.17
N ASN A 678 13.84 -27.24 -2.69
CA ASN A 678 12.56 -27.41 -2.01
C ASN A 678 12.01 -28.85 -2.17
N TYR A 679 12.65 -29.80 -1.47
CA TYR A 679 12.28 -31.21 -1.50
C TYR A 679 10.90 -31.48 -0.91
N LYS A 680 10.44 -30.64 0.03
CA LYS A 680 9.09 -30.74 0.61
C LYS A 680 8.02 -30.62 -0.47
N PHE A 681 8.10 -29.59 -1.31
CA PHE A 681 7.19 -29.39 -2.43
C PHE A 681 7.21 -30.60 -3.40
N ILE A 682 8.41 -31.09 -3.75
CA ILE A 682 8.58 -32.23 -4.66
C ILE A 682 7.93 -33.49 -4.07
N GLY A 683 8.20 -33.79 -2.80
CA GLY A 683 7.65 -34.95 -2.11
C GLY A 683 6.13 -34.91 -2.03
N GLU A 684 5.57 -33.80 -1.54
CA GLU A 684 4.11 -33.65 -1.40
C GLU A 684 3.40 -33.68 -2.77
N PHE A 685 3.98 -33.11 -3.82
CA PHE A 685 3.40 -33.17 -5.17
C PHE A 685 3.40 -34.60 -5.74
N LEU A 686 4.46 -35.37 -5.51
CA LEU A 686 4.53 -36.78 -5.93
C LEU A 686 3.53 -37.65 -5.17
N GLU A 687 3.30 -37.37 -3.89
CA GLU A 687 2.30 -38.06 -3.06
C GLU A 687 0.86 -37.78 -3.53
N ALA A 688 0.59 -36.59 -4.06
CA ALA A 688 -0.69 -36.25 -4.68
C ALA A 688 -0.99 -37.06 -5.96
N GLN A 689 0.03 -37.70 -6.57
CA GLN A 689 -0.05 -38.53 -7.78
C GLN A 689 -0.70 -37.86 -9.00
N THR A 690 -0.70 -36.53 -9.03
CA THR A 690 -1.25 -35.72 -10.13
C THR A 690 -0.17 -35.38 -11.15
N GLU A 691 -0.40 -35.71 -12.42
CA GLU A 691 0.52 -35.41 -13.55
C GLU A 691 1.97 -35.89 -13.34
N THR A 692 2.17 -36.93 -12.52
CA THR A 692 3.49 -37.46 -12.12
C THR A 692 4.39 -37.75 -13.31
N SER A 693 3.84 -38.28 -14.41
CA SER A 693 4.63 -38.57 -15.61
C SER A 693 5.25 -37.32 -16.23
N LEU A 694 4.45 -36.27 -16.42
CA LEU A 694 4.90 -35.01 -17.02
C LEU A 694 5.87 -34.27 -16.09
N PHE A 695 5.63 -34.34 -14.79
CA PHE A 695 6.49 -33.71 -13.79
C PHE A 695 7.85 -34.38 -13.72
N VAL A 696 7.90 -35.71 -13.56
CA VAL A 696 9.15 -36.47 -13.46
C VAL A 696 9.96 -36.34 -14.74
N GLU A 697 9.33 -36.43 -15.91
CA GLU A 697 9.97 -36.15 -17.19
C GLU A 697 10.61 -34.76 -17.22
N SER A 698 9.87 -33.72 -16.82
CA SER A 698 10.36 -32.33 -16.90
C SER A 698 11.41 -31.96 -15.85
N ILE A 699 11.27 -32.39 -14.59
CA ILE A 699 12.22 -32.05 -13.53
C ILE A 699 13.55 -32.79 -13.72
N ASN A 700 13.50 -34.05 -14.15
CA ASN A 700 14.70 -34.85 -14.40
C ASN A 700 15.54 -34.29 -15.55
N ASN A 701 14.88 -33.76 -16.59
CA ASN A 701 15.55 -33.10 -17.70
C ASN A 701 16.26 -31.79 -17.29
N ILE A 702 15.69 -31.04 -16.35
CA ILE A 702 16.27 -29.76 -15.88
C ILE A 702 17.31 -29.94 -14.77
N TRP A 703 17.15 -30.97 -13.93
CA TRP A 703 17.99 -31.21 -12.75
C TRP A 703 18.64 -32.61 -12.80
N PRO A 704 19.74 -32.79 -13.56
CA PRO A 704 20.42 -34.09 -13.70
C PRO A 704 20.94 -34.69 -12.38
N SER A 705 21.27 -33.87 -11.39
CA SER A 705 21.75 -34.36 -10.08
C SER A 705 20.63 -34.59 -9.05
N ILE A 706 19.35 -34.45 -9.43
CA ILE A 706 18.23 -34.51 -8.48
C ILE A 706 18.18 -35.83 -7.72
N PHE A 707 18.48 -36.96 -8.37
CA PHE A 707 18.43 -38.27 -7.71
C PHE A 707 19.49 -38.35 -6.60
N HIS A 708 20.72 -37.92 -6.88
CA HIS A 708 21.78 -37.84 -5.87
C HIS A 708 21.38 -36.92 -4.71
N CYS A 709 20.82 -35.74 -5.00
CA CYS A 709 20.28 -34.84 -3.98
C CYS A 709 19.16 -35.50 -3.16
N ILE A 710 18.27 -36.27 -3.78
CA ILE A 710 17.21 -37.00 -3.07
C ILE A 710 17.81 -38.04 -2.12
N LEU A 711 18.85 -38.76 -2.52
CA LEU A 711 19.51 -39.75 -1.66
C LEU A 711 20.16 -39.13 -0.42
N VAL A 712 20.82 -37.98 -0.57
CA VAL A 712 21.71 -37.41 0.45
C VAL A 712 21.06 -36.29 1.27
N GLU A 713 20.24 -35.43 0.65
CA GLU A 713 19.86 -34.13 1.21
C GLU A 713 18.34 -33.99 1.49
N SER A 714 17.49 -34.78 0.83
CA SER A 714 16.04 -34.51 0.79
C SER A 714 15.24 -34.88 2.05
N GLY A 715 15.74 -35.78 2.87
CA GLY A 715 14.97 -36.38 3.97
C GLY A 715 13.88 -37.36 3.52
N PHE A 716 13.86 -37.77 2.25
CA PHE A 716 12.90 -38.78 1.76
C PHE A 716 13.10 -40.13 2.47
N SER A 717 11.99 -40.81 2.76
CA SER A 717 11.99 -42.20 3.21
C SER A 717 12.47 -43.14 2.09
N ASP A 718 12.93 -44.34 2.45
CA ASP A 718 13.40 -45.32 1.45
C ASP A 718 12.28 -45.74 0.48
N ALA A 719 11.02 -45.74 0.95
CA ALA A 719 9.84 -45.94 0.10
C ALA A 719 9.69 -44.82 -0.94
N GLN A 720 9.82 -43.55 -0.55
CA GLN A 720 9.77 -42.40 -1.47
C GLN A 720 10.94 -42.42 -2.47
N LYS A 721 12.17 -42.75 -2.02
CA LYS A 721 13.34 -42.90 -2.91
C LYS A 721 13.12 -44.00 -3.95
N LYS A 722 12.65 -45.16 -3.52
CA LYS A 722 12.29 -46.29 -4.39
C LYS A 722 11.21 -45.88 -5.39
N GLN A 723 10.16 -45.22 -4.94
CA GLN A 723 9.09 -44.75 -5.79
C GLN A 723 9.58 -43.75 -6.85
N TYR A 724 10.42 -42.78 -6.47
CA TYR A 724 10.99 -41.82 -7.40
C TYR A 724 11.95 -42.46 -8.42
N ALA A 725 12.75 -43.45 -8.00
CA ALA A 725 13.58 -44.24 -8.91
C ALA A 725 12.71 -44.98 -9.95
N ILE A 726 11.61 -45.60 -9.51
CA ILE A 726 10.66 -46.27 -10.41
C ILE A 726 10.04 -45.27 -11.40
N TYR A 727 9.61 -44.10 -10.93
CA TYR A 727 9.05 -43.07 -11.80
C TYR A 727 10.05 -42.55 -12.82
N THR A 728 11.30 -42.34 -12.42
CA THR A 728 12.40 -41.97 -13.32
C THR A 728 12.53 -42.98 -14.45
N LEU A 729 12.61 -44.28 -14.14
CA LEU A 729 12.69 -45.35 -15.16
C LEU A 729 11.42 -45.47 -16.03
N TYR A 730 10.26 -45.03 -15.54
CA TYR A 730 9.02 -45.09 -16.28
C TYR A 730 8.80 -43.93 -17.25
N TYR A 731 9.28 -42.74 -16.91
CA TYR A 731 8.85 -41.50 -17.55
C TYR A 731 9.98 -40.67 -18.16
N SER A 732 11.23 -40.84 -17.73
CA SER A 732 12.37 -40.11 -18.30
C SER A 732 12.88 -40.74 -19.61
N SER A 733 13.58 -39.94 -20.42
CA SER A 733 14.27 -40.43 -21.62
C SER A 733 15.56 -41.18 -21.24
N ASP A 734 16.08 -42.00 -22.15
CA ASP A 734 17.33 -42.73 -21.92
C ASP A 734 18.49 -41.78 -21.58
N ALA A 735 18.60 -40.65 -22.27
CA ALA A 735 19.63 -39.64 -22.01
C ALA A 735 19.50 -39.01 -20.62
N ASP A 736 18.27 -38.73 -20.16
CA ASP A 736 18.04 -38.19 -18.81
C ASP A 736 18.34 -39.26 -17.73
N ILE A 737 17.96 -40.52 -17.97
CA ILE A 737 18.24 -41.65 -17.06
C ILE A 737 19.74 -41.84 -16.88
N GLU A 738 20.52 -41.78 -17.96
CA GLU A 738 21.98 -41.83 -17.92
C GLU A 738 22.57 -40.64 -17.15
N ALA A 739 22.08 -39.42 -17.41
CA ALA A 739 22.54 -38.21 -16.72
C ALA A 739 22.25 -38.26 -15.20
N LEU A 740 21.09 -38.81 -14.80
CA LEU A 740 20.71 -39.01 -13.40
C LEU A 740 21.57 -40.06 -12.68
N ASN A 741 22.19 -40.97 -13.42
CA ASN A 741 23.08 -41.99 -12.87
C ASN A 741 24.53 -41.47 -12.72
N GLU A 742 24.71 -40.18 -12.46
CA GLU A 742 26.01 -39.60 -12.14
C GLU A 742 26.65 -40.36 -10.95
N ASN A 743 27.94 -40.70 -11.09
CA ASN A 743 28.68 -41.51 -10.12
C ASN A 743 27.99 -42.84 -9.76
N SER A 744 27.19 -43.41 -10.67
CA SER A 744 26.44 -44.66 -10.47
C SER A 744 25.43 -44.62 -9.31
N CYS A 745 24.96 -43.43 -8.90
CA CYS A 745 24.12 -43.30 -7.70
C CYS A 745 22.76 -44.02 -7.84
N LEU A 746 22.11 -43.93 -9.00
CA LEU A 746 20.83 -44.59 -9.27
C LEU A 746 21.00 -46.11 -9.38
N SER A 747 21.99 -46.57 -10.13
CA SER A 747 22.25 -48.00 -10.30
C SER A 747 22.70 -48.66 -9.01
N ALA A 748 23.53 -47.98 -8.19
CA ALA A 748 23.95 -48.47 -6.88
C ALA A 748 22.78 -48.55 -5.90
N PHE A 749 21.90 -47.55 -5.85
CA PHE A 749 20.71 -47.58 -5.01
C PHE A 749 19.79 -48.74 -5.37
N ILE A 750 19.49 -48.94 -6.66
CA ILE A 750 18.65 -50.05 -7.14
C ILE A 750 19.31 -51.39 -6.81
N SER A 751 20.60 -51.54 -7.13
CA SER A 751 21.34 -52.81 -6.98
C SER A 751 21.51 -53.27 -5.53
N SER A 752 21.57 -52.32 -4.60
CA SER A 752 21.71 -52.58 -3.16
C SER A 752 20.38 -52.70 -2.43
N SER A 753 19.25 -52.39 -3.08
CA SER A 753 17.91 -52.42 -2.49
C SER A 753 17.29 -53.82 -2.61
N PRO A 754 17.16 -54.57 -1.50
CA PRO A 754 16.70 -55.96 -1.54
C PRO A 754 15.29 -56.20 -2.03
N ASP A 755 14.41 -55.28 -1.68
CA ASP A 755 12.98 -55.30 -1.90
C ASP A 755 12.62 -54.43 -3.11
N PHE A 756 13.59 -53.96 -3.90
CA PHE A 756 13.32 -53.06 -5.03
C PHE A 756 12.31 -53.65 -6.02
N LEU A 757 12.35 -54.97 -6.23
CA LEU A 757 11.45 -55.69 -7.14
C LEU A 757 10.04 -55.91 -6.57
N ASP A 758 9.77 -55.52 -5.32
CA ASP A 758 8.41 -55.43 -4.77
C ASP A 758 7.70 -54.22 -5.36
N ILE A 759 7.11 -54.41 -6.54
CA ILE A 759 6.37 -53.41 -7.30
C ILE A 759 5.04 -54.02 -7.72
N ASN A 760 3.94 -53.35 -7.36
CA ASN A 760 2.62 -53.76 -7.81
C ASN A 760 2.44 -53.41 -9.30
N LYS A 761 2.12 -54.41 -10.14
CA LYS A 761 1.91 -54.30 -11.60
C LYS A 761 3.06 -53.55 -12.33
N PRO A 762 4.29 -54.10 -12.35
CA PRO A 762 5.44 -53.43 -12.92
C PRO A 762 5.36 -53.33 -14.45
N LYS A 763 5.87 -52.23 -15.03
CA LYS A 763 6.12 -52.11 -16.47
C LYS A 763 7.44 -52.80 -16.81
N ILE A 764 7.43 -54.13 -16.81
CA ILE A 764 8.63 -54.99 -16.87
C ILE A 764 9.59 -54.55 -17.99
N ASN A 765 9.11 -54.39 -19.23
CA ASN A 765 9.98 -54.04 -20.35
C ASN A 765 10.71 -52.71 -20.15
N LYS A 766 10.06 -51.69 -19.56
CA LYS A 766 10.70 -50.40 -19.27
C LYS A 766 11.75 -50.53 -18.16
N LEU A 767 11.42 -51.25 -17.08
CA LEU A 767 12.38 -51.46 -15.98
C LEU A 767 13.61 -52.21 -16.45
N ILE A 768 13.44 -53.30 -17.21
CA ILE A 768 14.57 -54.09 -17.72
C ILE A 768 15.44 -53.28 -18.67
N ALA A 769 14.84 -52.49 -19.57
CA ALA A 769 15.58 -51.60 -20.45
C ALA A 769 16.38 -50.56 -19.63
N GLY A 770 15.75 -49.90 -18.67
CA GLY A 770 16.40 -48.93 -17.80
C GLY A 770 17.50 -49.52 -16.92
N PHE A 771 17.26 -50.71 -16.33
CA PHE A 771 18.27 -51.45 -15.57
C PHE A 771 19.49 -51.78 -16.42
N SER A 772 19.26 -52.21 -17.66
CA SER A 772 20.33 -52.53 -18.61
C SER A 772 21.10 -51.27 -19.02
N LEU A 773 20.39 -50.15 -19.25
CA LEU A 773 20.96 -48.87 -19.65
C LEU A 773 21.97 -48.34 -18.62
N ILE A 774 21.63 -48.38 -17.34
CA ILE A 774 22.48 -47.85 -16.26
C ILE A 774 23.36 -48.91 -15.57
N GLY A 775 23.36 -50.14 -16.07
CA GLY A 775 24.20 -51.22 -15.57
C GLY A 775 23.82 -51.76 -14.18
N VAL A 776 22.52 -51.86 -13.85
CA VAL A 776 22.04 -52.46 -12.60
C VAL A 776 22.44 -53.93 -12.53
N ARG A 777 23.03 -54.33 -11.39
CA ARG A 777 23.32 -55.72 -11.03
C ARG A 777 22.95 -55.93 -9.57
N PHE A 778 21.79 -56.54 -9.31
CA PHE A 778 21.33 -56.80 -7.94
C PHE A 778 22.34 -57.67 -7.17
N ALA A 779 22.77 -57.19 -6.00
CA ALA A 779 23.67 -57.95 -5.11
C ALA A 779 22.89 -58.96 -4.25
N TRP A 780 21.65 -58.61 -3.89
CA TRP A 780 20.71 -59.48 -3.18
C TRP A 780 19.28 -59.16 -3.60
N ILE A 781 18.41 -60.17 -3.61
CA ILE A 781 17.00 -60.03 -3.97
C ILE A 781 16.14 -60.80 -2.95
N ASN A 782 15.22 -60.09 -2.30
CA ASN A 782 14.20 -60.74 -1.48
C ASN A 782 13.08 -61.27 -2.37
N HIS A 783 13.19 -62.52 -2.79
CA HIS A 783 12.21 -63.14 -3.68
C HIS A 783 10.80 -63.20 -3.09
N ASP A 784 10.64 -63.33 -1.78
CA ASP A 784 9.32 -63.54 -1.14
C ASP A 784 8.36 -62.37 -1.38
N VAL A 785 8.89 -61.15 -1.31
CA VAL A 785 8.13 -59.91 -1.55
C VAL A 785 8.19 -59.46 -3.02
N SER A 786 9.14 -59.96 -3.80
CA SER A 786 9.35 -59.54 -5.19
C SER A 786 8.18 -59.91 -6.10
N ASN A 787 7.87 -59.05 -7.07
CA ASN A 787 7.00 -59.41 -8.17
C ASN A 787 7.63 -60.53 -9.02
N LYS A 788 6.91 -61.66 -9.16
CA LYS A 788 7.46 -62.89 -9.75
C LYS A 788 7.80 -62.75 -11.23
N ASP A 789 6.99 -62.04 -11.99
CA ASP A 789 7.23 -61.81 -13.42
C ASP A 789 8.43 -60.87 -13.64
N LEU A 790 8.55 -59.83 -12.80
CA LEU A 790 9.71 -58.94 -12.84
C LEU A 790 11.00 -59.66 -12.43
N PHE A 791 10.96 -60.49 -11.39
CA PHE A 791 12.09 -61.34 -10.99
C PHE A 791 12.52 -62.26 -12.13
N ALA A 792 11.57 -62.95 -12.77
CA ALA A 792 11.85 -63.81 -13.92
C ALA A 792 12.50 -63.04 -15.08
N ALA A 793 12.10 -61.78 -15.31
CA ALA A 793 12.71 -60.93 -16.32
C ALA A 793 14.14 -60.47 -15.94
N VAL A 794 14.38 -60.11 -14.67
CA VAL A 794 15.72 -59.79 -14.14
C VAL A 794 16.65 -60.99 -14.30
N TYR A 795 16.18 -62.19 -13.97
CA TYR A 795 16.89 -63.45 -14.15
C TYR A 795 17.25 -63.69 -15.62
N LYS A 796 16.27 -63.63 -16.53
CA LYS A 796 16.48 -63.86 -17.97
C LYS A 796 17.48 -62.91 -18.62
N ASN A 797 17.60 -61.68 -18.11
CA ASN A 797 18.52 -60.66 -18.62
C ASN A 797 19.85 -60.59 -17.86
N ASN A 798 20.12 -61.55 -16.96
CA ASN A 798 21.33 -61.62 -16.14
C ASN A 798 21.59 -60.36 -15.28
N LEU A 799 20.55 -59.61 -14.89
CA LEU A 799 20.68 -58.32 -14.19
C LEU A 799 21.00 -58.47 -12.68
N TYR A 800 21.71 -59.52 -12.30
CA TYR A 800 22.10 -59.85 -10.92
C TYR A 800 23.60 -60.15 -10.86
N GLN A 801 24.21 -59.96 -9.69
CA GLN A 801 25.60 -60.35 -9.47
C GLN A 801 25.68 -61.86 -9.22
N LEU A 802 26.72 -62.52 -9.71
CA LEU A 802 27.03 -63.87 -9.27
C LEU A 802 27.48 -63.79 -7.80
N THR A 803 26.60 -64.20 -6.90
CA THR A 803 26.88 -64.40 -5.47
C THR A 803 26.34 -65.76 -5.06
N PHE A 804 26.95 -66.36 -4.05
CA PHE A 804 26.53 -67.69 -3.58
C PHE A 804 25.03 -67.73 -3.22
N ASP A 805 24.55 -66.68 -2.53
CA ASP A 805 23.15 -66.56 -2.13
C ASP A 805 22.18 -66.47 -3.31
N LEU A 806 22.51 -65.68 -4.34
CA LEU A 806 21.66 -65.54 -5.52
C LEU A 806 21.67 -66.80 -6.40
N ILE A 807 22.82 -67.48 -6.50
CA ILE A 807 22.91 -68.78 -7.17
C ILE A 807 22.00 -69.79 -6.46
N CYS A 808 22.12 -69.90 -5.13
CA CYS A 808 21.25 -70.77 -4.32
C CYS A 808 19.77 -70.41 -4.49
N LEU A 809 19.43 -69.12 -4.47
CA LEU A 809 18.07 -68.64 -4.67
C LEU A 809 17.51 -69.06 -6.04
N ILE A 810 18.30 -68.95 -7.11
CA ILE A 810 17.88 -69.35 -8.46
C ILE A 810 17.72 -70.87 -8.56
N LEU A 811 18.63 -71.65 -7.97
CA LEU A 811 18.50 -73.11 -7.91
C LEU A 811 17.23 -73.54 -7.17
N GLU A 812 16.87 -72.83 -6.10
CA GLU A 812 15.65 -73.10 -5.35
C GLU A 812 14.40 -72.70 -6.14
N VAL A 813 14.34 -71.47 -6.63
CA VAL A 813 13.12 -70.84 -7.17
C VAL A 813 12.89 -71.17 -8.64
N VAL A 814 13.94 -71.15 -9.47
CA VAL A 814 13.84 -71.36 -10.93
C VAL A 814 14.05 -72.83 -11.29
N TYR A 815 15.02 -73.49 -10.66
CA TYR A 815 15.29 -74.91 -10.94
C TYR A 815 14.33 -75.84 -10.16
N GLY A 816 13.69 -75.34 -9.09
CA GLY A 816 12.73 -76.08 -8.27
C GLY A 816 13.40 -77.08 -7.33
N LEU A 817 14.68 -76.87 -7.01
CA LEU A 817 15.47 -77.77 -6.18
C LEU A 817 15.28 -77.44 -4.70
N LYS A 818 15.29 -78.46 -3.84
CA LYS A 818 15.23 -78.24 -2.39
C LYS A 818 16.61 -77.88 -1.86
N LYS A 819 16.68 -76.78 -1.09
CA LYS A 819 17.91 -76.36 -0.41
C LYS A 819 18.47 -77.50 0.43
N SER A 820 19.73 -77.86 0.16
CA SER A 820 20.45 -78.96 0.81
C SER A 820 21.95 -78.66 0.81
N SER A 821 22.77 -79.50 1.45
CA SER A 821 24.24 -79.40 1.38
C SER A 821 24.78 -79.45 -0.05
N ASP A 822 24.02 -80.02 -0.98
CA ASP A 822 24.39 -80.16 -2.40
C ASP A 822 24.54 -78.81 -3.10
N PHE A 823 23.89 -77.75 -2.58
CA PHE A 823 24.10 -76.39 -3.09
C PHE A 823 25.51 -75.86 -2.79
N ASN A 824 26.19 -76.40 -1.77
CA ASN A 824 27.53 -75.98 -1.37
C ASN A 824 28.61 -76.80 -2.07
N ASN A 825 28.45 -78.12 -2.15
CA ASN A 825 29.49 -79.03 -2.63
C ASN A 825 29.22 -79.62 -4.03
N LYS A 826 27.98 -79.58 -4.55
CA LYS A 826 27.61 -80.13 -5.88
C LYS A 826 26.98 -79.06 -6.80
N ASN A 827 27.38 -77.81 -6.63
CA ASN A 827 26.68 -76.66 -7.20
C ASN A 827 26.76 -76.60 -8.73
N TYR A 828 27.92 -76.86 -9.34
CA TYR A 828 28.10 -76.71 -10.78
C TYR A 828 27.34 -77.80 -11.56
N THR A 829 27.32 -79.04 -11.05
CA THR A 829 26.48 -80.11 -11.57
C THR A 829 25.00 -79.76 -11.50
N LEU A 830 24.54 -79.11 -10.42
CA LEU A 830 23.14 -78.65 -10.32
C LEU A 830 22.83 -77.54 -11.34
N ILE A 831 23.75 -76.60 -11.57
CA ILE A 831 23.57 -75.55 -12.58
C ILE A 831 23.52 -76.15 -14.00
N ILE A 832 24.46 -77.05 -14.33
CA ILE A 832 24.57 -77.61 -15.68
C ILE A 832 23.45 -78.62 -15.99
N SER A 833 22.69 -79.06 -14.99
CA SER A 833 21.54 -79.96 -15.18
C SER A 833 20.47 -79.40 -16.14
N LYS A 834 20.44 -78.07 -16.31
CA LYS A 834 19.64 -77.36 -17.32
C LYS A 834 20.53 -76.40 -18.12
N GLN A 835 21.30 -76.92 -19.07
CA GLN A 835 22.27 -76.12 -19.85
C GLN A 835 21.67 -74.93 -20.61
N ASP A 836 20.40 -75.03 -20.99
CA ASP A 836 19.68 -73.98 -21.74
C ASP A 836 19.20 -72.82 -20.85
N GLU A 837 19.29 -72.93 -19.52
CA GLU A 837 18.87 -71.90 -18.57
C GLU A 837 19.87 -70.72 -18.52
N PRO A 838 19.39 -69.46 -18.37
CA PRO A 838 20.25 -68.28 -18.27
C PRO A 838 21.36 -68.37 -17.22
N LEU A 839 21.12 -68.98 -16.05
CA LEU A 839 22.17 -69.15 -15.02
C LEU A 839 23.37 -69.96 -15.54
N ALA A 840 23.13 -71.07 -16.23
CA ALA A 840 24.20 -71.94 -16.73
C ALA A 840 25.05 -71.21 -17.77
N GLN A 841 24.41 -70.47 -18.68
CA GLN A 841 25.11 -69.66 -19.68
C GLN A 841 25.87 -68.50 -19.03
N TYR A 842 25.31 -67.86 -18.00
CA TYR A 842 25.94 -66.73 -17.33
C TYR A 842 27.17 -67.16 -16.53
N VAL A 843 27.07 -68.27 -15.80
CA VAL A 843 28.17 -68.90 -15.06
C VAL A 843 29.28 -69.34 -16.00
N ASN A 844 28.97 -70.02 -17.11
CA ASN A 844 29.98 -70.48 -18.06
C ASN A 844 30.74 -69.32 -18.73
N LYS A 845 30.09 -68.16 -18.92
CA LYS A 845 30.73 -66.94 -19.42
C LYS A 845 31.60 -66.21 -18.39
N ASN A 846 31.48 -66.53 -17.10
CA ASN A 846 32.18 -65.87 -15.99
C ASN A 846 32.70 -66.92 -15.01
N ILE A 847 33.31 -67.97 -15.56
CA ILE A 847 33.63 -69.19 -14.82
C ILE A 847 34.64 -68.93 -13.68
N ASP A 848 35.62 -68.05 -13.89
CA ASP A 848 36.62 -67.70 -12.88
C ASP A 848 36.00 -67.04 -11.65
N GLN A 849 35.06 -66.12 -11.88
CA GLN A 849 34.32 -65.46 -10.80
C GLN A 849 33.50 -66.49 -10.04
N TYR A 850 32.80 -67.39 -10.75
CA TYR A 850 32.01 -68.45 -10.15
C TYR A 850 32.86 -69.40 -9.29
N ILE A 851 34.02 -69.84 -9.78
CA ILE A 851 34.92 -70.72 -9.04
C ILE A 851 35.37 -70.07 -7.73
N ASN A 852 35.78 -68.80 -7.77
CA ASN A 852 36.18 -68.08 -6.57
C ASN A 852 35.03 -68.03 -5.54
N ILE A 853 33.81 -67.72 -5.98
CA ILE A 853 32.61 -67.74 -5.12
C ILE A 853 32.39 -69.12 -4.50
N MET A 854 32.55 -70.19 -5.29
CA MET A 854 32.35 -71.56 -4.80
C MET A 854 33.45 -71.98 -3.82
N LEU A 855 34.72 -71.67 -4.08
CA LEU A 855 35.83 -71.99 -3.17
C LEU A 855 35.65 -71.33 -1.80
N ASP A 856 35.14 -70.11 -1.76
CA ASP A 856 34.86 -69.39 -0.51
C ASP A 856 33.68 -69.99 0.28
N ASN A 857 32.80 -70.79 -0.35
CA ASN A 857 31.53 -71.24 0.23
C ASN A 857 31.32 -72.78 0.27
N CYS A 858 32.22 -73.57 -0.33
CA CYS A 858 32.09 -75.04 -0.44
C CYS A 858 32.52 -75.82 0.81
N GLY A 859 33.05 -75.15 1.84
CA GLY A 859 33.45 -75.81 3.09
C GLY A 859 34.53 -76.88 2.89
N GLU A 860 35.55 -76.57 2.07
CA GLU A 860 36.71 -77.42 1.75
C GLU A 860 36.43 -78.70 0.94
N CYS A 861 35.19 -78.95 0.48
CA CYS A 861 34.86 -80.14 -0.30
C CYS A 861 33.94 -79.82 -1.50
N ILE A 862 34.39 -80.22 -2.70
CA ILE A 862 33.58 -80.19 -3.94
C ILE A 862 33.34 -81.63 -4.38
N THR A 863 32.06 -81.98 -4.56
CA THR A 863 31.53 -83.29 -4.93
C THR A 863 30.72 -83.24 -6.24
N ASP A 864 31.01 -82.27 -7.11
CA ASP A 864 30.49 -82.22 -8.48
C ASP A 864 30.86 -83.50 -9.26
N GLU A 865 30.00 -83.92 -10.18
CA GLU A 865 30.20 -85.16 -10.95
C GLU A 865 31.41 -85.06 -11.87
N GLU A 866 32.14 -86.17 -12.05
CA GLU A 866 33.39 -86.25 -12.83
C GLU A 866 33.31 -85.55 -14.21
N PRO A 867 32.25 -85.73 -15.02
CA PRO A 867 32.15 -85.03 -16.32
C PRO A 867 32.04 -83.52 -16.18
N THR A 868 31.41 -83.04 -15.10
CA THR A 868 31.20 -81.63 -14.79
C THR A 868 32.50 -81.00 -14.27
N ALA A 869 33.23 -81.69 -13.41
CA ALA A 869 34.54 -81.26 -12.93
C ALA A 869 35.57 -81.18 -14.07
N LEU A 870 35.57 -82.15 -15.00
CA LEU A 870 36.40 -82.10 -16.21
C LEU A 870 36.04 -80.94 -17.14
N ALA A 871 34.77 -80.53 -17.20
CA ALA A 871 34.35 -79.39 -18.00
C ALA A 871 34.86 -78.05 -17.42
N ILE A 872 34.92 -77.92 -16.09
CA ILE A 872 35.57 -76.77 -15.44
C ILE A 872 37.07 -76.77 -15.74
N LEU A 873 37.77 -77.89 -15.46
CA LEU A 873 39.24 -77.98 -15.55
C LEU A 873 39.80 -77.85 -16.98
N ASN A 874 38.97 -78.10 -18.00
CA ASN A 874 39.35 -77.96 -19.41
C ASN A 874 38.87 -76.64 -20.02
N ASN A 875 38.31 -75.71 -19.24
CA ASN A 875 37.96 -74.39 -19.71
C ASN A 875 39.23 -73.57 -19.92
N SER A 876 39.36 -72.89 -21.07
CA SER A 876 40.60 -72.20 -21.44
C SER A 876 40.88 -70.90 -20.68
N GLU A 877 39.92 -70.42 -19.89
CA GLU A 877 40.02 -69.19 -19.08
C GLU A 877 40.29 -69.46 -17.59
N THR A 878 40.06 -70.70 -17.11
CA THR A 878 40.43 -71.20 -15.76
C THR A 878 41.84 -71.75 -15.72
#